data_AF-A0A7W0A0N4-F1
#
_entry.id   AF-A0A7W0A0N4-F1
#
_cell.length_a   1.000
_cell.length_b   1.000
_cell.length_c   1.000
_cell.angle_alpha   90.00
_cell.angle_beta   90.00
_cell.angle_gamma   90.00
#
_symmetry.space_group_name_H-M   'P 1'
#
loop_
_entity.id
_entity.type
_entity.pdbx_description
1 polymer ?
#
loop_
_entity_poly.entity_id
_entity_poly.type
_entity_poly.pdbx_seq_one_letter_code
_entity_poly.pdbx_strand_id
1 'polypeptide(L)'
;MDPLIDYDDVSQVHPDIEMGSIEDAPALDDLDLPANSPGDDDVSQLVPDEEALAADRGPDMGEAAGGERRYDHLADRALSYIRDRRSAVHEDVLIAHVFGNSGHVAMWRPLIRQVLSAEAEVVLSVDGYWSTAGRVAIPGDHPLNEFVALDVETTGLRPLHQRITEVAAIRFKDGVVAGRYSSLVNPERRIPLSIAKLTGITDADVAGAPLFAAVADPLLDFLGHGPVVGHNVRFDMGFVNAELKRVGKPPLGNATIDTVSLAHRLIPGLRKPTLERVAKALGLVPGRLHRAEADAELTGLVADRLARGAVQQGFEGERLEALFSAPAARKPRDRAGRDRAPLDRSILADIPKRSGVYVMRDRQGTVIYVGKAKNLRDRVGSYFSQAIGYTRKMDGLLDALTTIDVEVTGSELEALLLEAQLIRRYQPRYNTAMRSFEHYPFIRVDVANPWPRITLAKARKDDGSAYFGPFRNKTGARKTVDLINDVLPLRTCTRSFRDARSYGAPCIQLDLGKCLGPCMGVADPGEYRGLVRDVVRFLDGQDEVLYERLWHGLEQAAERQDFERARKLRNDITSLTHVVQAHGILRDAVENHTLALVLPGVEAGMREVFIVIAGQIWSRSRVADDDRVDAAGRLGASWQRARRAPVRELDHHAIDEANILNRWLHQHAGHPAIVPLRGTDPDWPGIVSLALSLPDDCWTGWQAPGEAGEDEQAVILDSVPAEMLDEPAVSIEVKDMVEAGWS
;
A
#
# COMPACT_ATOMS: atom_id res chain seq x y z
N MET A 1 -27.16 16.08 28.23
CA MET A 1 -25.80 16.35 28.74
C MET A 1 -25.65 15.54 30.01
N ASP A 2 -25.01 14.38 29.92
CA ASP A 2 -24.48 13.70 31.10
C ASP A 2 -23.06 14.23 31.35
N PRO A 3 -22.65 14.48 32.61
CA PRO A 3 -21.28 14.86 32.91
C PRO A 3 -20.36 13.66 32.67
N LEU A 4 -19.44 13.79 31.73
CA LEU A 4 -18.45 12.76 31.41
C LEU A 4 -17.29 12.80 32.43
N ILE A 5 -17.37 11.86 33.38
CA ILE A 5 -16.35 10.90 33.82
C ILE A 5 -14.95 11.42 34.23
N ASP A 6 -14.64 11.18 35.50
CA ASP A 6 -13.31 11.20 36.12
C ASP A 6 -12.44 10.04 35.60
N TYR A 7 -11.14 10.29 35.39
CA TYR A 7 -10.19 9.38 34.73
C TYR A 7 -9.85 8.13 35.56
N ASP A 8 -10.27 8.06 36.83
CA ASP A 8 -9.96 6.97 37.75
C ASP A 8 -10.89 5.72 37.61
N ASP A 9 -12.04 5.83 36.94
CA ASP A 9 -13.12 4.82 37.07
C ASP A 9 -13.17 3.73 35.98
N VAL A 10 -12.11 3.55 35.17
CA VAL A 10 -12.06 2.50 34.11
C VAL A 10 -11.17 1.31 34.51
N SER A 11 -10.80 1.20 35.79
CA SER A 11 -9.94 0.13 36.30
C SER A 11 -10.67 -1.02 37.01
N GLN A 12 -12.00 -1.00 37.10
CA GLN A 12 -12.78 -2.08 37.72
C GLN A 12 -13.76 -2.74 36.75
N VAL A 13 -13.29 -3.77 36.04
CA VAL A 13 -14.16 -4.84 35.54
C VAL A 13 -13.61 -6.15 36.12
N HIS A 14 -14.29 -6.65 37.14
CA HIS A 14 -14.05 -7.95 37.75
C HIS A 14 -14.40 -9.09 36.77
N PRO A 15 -13.70 -10.24 36.80
CA PRO A 15 -13.93 -11.34 35.89
C PRO A 15 -14.87 -12.37 36.51
N ASP A 16 -16.18 -12.17 36.44
CA ASP A 16 -17.16 -13.21 36.78
C ASP A 16 -18.30 -13.20 35.75
N ILE A 17 -18.09 -13.90 34.64
CA ILE A 17 -19.19 -14.43 33.82
C ILE A 17 -18.90 -15.93 33.67
N GLU A 18 -19.68 -16.72 34.41
CA GLU A 18 -19.75 -18.17 34.30
C GLU A 18 -20.00 -18.59 32.84
N MET A 19 -19.11 -19.42 32.31
CA MET A 19 -19.32 -20.11 31.04
C MET A 19 -20.41 -21.16 31.21
N GLY A 20 -21.63 -20.83 30.79
CA GLY A 20 -22.69 -21.80 30.54
C GLY A 20 -22.29 -22.75 29.41
N SER A 21 -22.26 -24.04 29.72
CA SER A 21 -22.06 -25.16 28.82
C SER A 21 -23.09 -25.17 27.68
N ILE A 22 -22.61 -25.16 26.44
CA ILE A 22 -23.39 -25.56 25.26
C ILE A 22 -22.76 -26.86 24.76
N GLU A 23 -23.24 -27.97 25.32
CA GLU A 23 -23.29 -29.24 24.61
C GLU A 23 -24.44 -29.16 23.57
N ASP A 24 -24.33 -29.96 22.51
CA ASP A 24 -25.27 -30.15 21.40
C ASP A 24 -25.12 -29.23 20.17
N ALA A 25 -24.21 -29.63 19.28
CA ALA A 25 -24.33 -29.39 17.84
C ALA A 25 -24.31 -30.76 17.11
N PRO A 26 -25.33 -31.10 16.30
CA PRO A 26 -25.41 -32.39 15.63
C PRO A 26 -24.49 -32.45 14.40
N ALA A 27 -23.98 -33.66 14.14
CA ALA A 27 -23.21 -34.03 12.96
C ALA A 27 -24.01 -33.81 11.66
N LEU A 28 -23.33 -33.27 10.64
CA LEU A 28 -23.80 -33.25 9.26
C LEU A 28 -22.91 -34.19 8.45
N ASP A 29 -23.32 -35.46 8.41
CA ASP A 29 -23.01 -36.38 7.32
C ASP A 29 -24.05 -36.22 6.19
N ASP A 30 -23.66 -36.67 5.01
CA ASP A 30 -24.48 -36.89 3.80
C ASP A 30 -24.88 -35.67 2.95
N LEU A 31 -24.03 -35.38 1.94
CA LEU A 31 -24.52 -34.93 0.63
C LEU A 31 -23.78 -35.66 -0.50
N ASP A 32 -24.56 -36.51 -1.17
CA ASP A 32 -24.29 -37.26 -2.39
C ASP A 32 -23.71 -36.42 -3.55
N LEU A 33 -22.64 -36.95 -4.18
CA LEU A 33 -22.20 -36.57 -5.51
C LEU A 33 -22.54 -37.71 -6.49
N PRO A 34 -23.32 -37.48 -7.56
CA PRO A 34 -23.49 -38.50 -8.58
C PRO A 34 -22.27 -38.52 -9.53
N ALA A 35 -21.66 -39.69 -9.61
CA ALA A 35 -20.74 -40.10 -10.66
C ALA A 35 -21.47 -40.22 -12.00
N ASN A 36 -20.78 -39.88 -13.09
CA ASN A 36 -21.04 -40.47 -14.40
C ASN A 36 -19.76 -40.42 -15.26
N SER A 37 -19.13 -41.58 -15.40
CA SER A 37 -18.30 -41.96 -16.54
C SER A 37 -19.21 -42.60 -17.61
N PRO A 38 -18.80 -42.56 -18.88
CA PRO A 38 -18.26 -43.76 -19.52
C PRO A 38 -16.98 -43.40 -20.32
N GLY A 39 -15.96 -44.23 -20.47
CA GLY A 39 -15.96 -45.67 -20.72
C GLY A 39 -15.15 -45.85 -22.02
N ASP A 40 -13.98 -46.47 -21.89
CA ASP A 40 -13.05 -46.77 -22.97
C ASP A 40 -13.72 -47.57 -24.10
N ASP A 41 -13.38 -47.23 -25.35
CA ASP A 41 -13.37 -48.18 -26.45
C ASP A 41 -12.16 -47.92 -27.35
N ASP A 42 -11.60 -49.05 -27.76
CA ASP A 42 -10.36 -49.35 -28.46
C ASP A 42 -10.22 -48.68 -29.84
N VAL A 43 -8.97 -48.59 -30.32
CA VAL A 43 -8.49 -48.96 -31.67
C VAL A 43 -7.23 -48.17 -32.02
N SER A 44 -6.12 -48.87 -31.84
CA SER A 44 -4.87 -48.69 -32.56
C SER A 44 -5.06 -48.45 -34.07
N GLN A 45 -4.34 -47.49 -34.66
CA GLN A 45 -3.52 -47.65 -35.88
C GLN A 45 -3.10 -46.29 -36.46
N LEU A 46 -1.95 -46.32 -37.14
CA LEU A 46 -1.36 -45.32 -38.04
C LEU A 46 -0.38 -44.30 -37.40
N VAL A 47 0.84 -44.80 -37.19
CA VAL A 47 2.08 -44.01 -37.34
C VAL A 47 2.34 -43.85 -38.85
N PRO A 48 2.80 -42.68 -39.30
CA PRO A 48 3.75 -42.63 -40.41
C PRO A 48 5.01 -41.82 -40.08
N ASP A 49 6.13 -42.55 -40.17
CA ASP A 49 7.45 -42.22 -40.74
C ASP A 49 8.08 -40.83 -40.50
N GLU A 50 9.07 -40.82 -39.60
CA GLU A 50 10.18 -39.88 -39.54
C GLU A 50 11.21 -40.19 -40.65
N GLU A 51 11.05 -39.63 -41.85
CA GLU A 51 12.18 -39.38 -42.78
C GLU A 51 11.73 -38.59 -44.02
N ALA A 52 11.80 -37.25 -43.96
CA ALA A 52 12.16 -36.36 -45.08
C ALA A 52 12.14 -34.89 -44.64
N LEU A 53 13.12 -34.13 -45.14
CA LEU A 53 13.30 -32.66 -45.04
C LEU A 53 14.11 -32.16 -43.83
N ALA A 54 15.31 -32.72 -43.68
CA ALA A 54 16.49 -31.87 -43.51
C ALA A 54 16.89 -31.28 -44.88
N ALA A 55 17.42 -30.05 -44.84
CA ALA A 55 17.88 -29.20 -45.95
C ALA A 55 16.76 -28.41 -46.67
N ASP A 56 16.68 -27.10 -46.41
CA ASP A 56 17.32 -26.15 -47.32
C ASP A 56 17.45 -24.76 -46.67
N ARG A 57 18.51 -24.08 -47.06
CA ARG A 57 18.96 -22.75 -46.60
C ARG A 57 17.93 -21.68 -46.97
N GLY A 58 17.87 -20.62 -46.16
CA GLY A 58 16.97 -19.49 -46.40
C GLY A 58 17.11 -18.92 -47.82
N PRO A 59 16.01 -18.60 -48.53
CA PRO A 59 16.10 -18.02 -49.84
C PRO A 59 15.95 -16.49 -49.77
N ASP A 60 17.06 -15.84 -50.12
CA ASP A 60 17.26 -14.93 -51.25
C ASP A 60 16.08 -14.06 -51.73
N MET A 61 16.41 -12.78 -51.92
CA MET A 61 15.56 -11.72 -52.45
C MET A 61 15.54 -11.79 -53.98
N GLY A 62 14.44 -12.27 -54.57
CA GLY A 62 14.26 -12.30 -56.02
C GLY A 62 12.81 -12.08 -56.43
N GLU A 63 12.57 -11.02 -57.20
CA GLU A 63 11.31 -10.72 -57.88
C GLU A 63 10.95 -11.81 -58.90
N ALA A 64 9.70 -12.29 -58.87
CA ALA A 64 9.07 -12.96 -60.01
C ALA A 64 7.55 -12.68 -60.00
N ALA A 65 7.07 -12.11 -61.10
CA ALA A 65 5.69 -11.75 -61.34
C ALA A 65 4.89 -12.96 -61.86
N GLY A 66 3.72 -13.20 -61.24
CA GLY A 66 2.58 -13.93 -61.82
C GLY A 66 2.58 -15.47 -61.71
N GLY A 67 1.74 -16.00 -60.80
CA GLY A 67 1.28 -17.40 -60.84
C GLY A 67 1.21 -18.07 -59.46
N GLU A 68 -0.02 -18.26 -58.94
CA GLU A 68 -0.42 -18.97 -57.71
C GLU A 68 0.30 -18.58 -56.40
N ARG A 69 -0.43 -17.92 -55.49
CA ARG A 69 0.12 -17.51 -54.20
C ARG A 69 0.37 -18.78 -53.36
N ARG A 70 1.65 -19.16 -53.24
CA ARG A 70 2.22 -20.31 -52.49
C ARG A 70 1.64 -20.57 -51.09
N TYR A 71 0.87 -19.64 -50.52
CA TYR A 71 0.34 -19.66 -49.17
C TYR A 71 -1.19 -19.43 -49.07
N ASP A 72 -1.96 -19.54 -50.15
CA ASP A 72 -3.42 -19.27 -50.15
C ASP A 72 -4.18 -20.07 -49.07
N HIS A 73 -3.86 -21.36 -48.88
CA HIS A 73 -4.47 -22.19 -47.83
C HIS A 73 -4.20 -21.68 -46.39
N LEU A 74 -3.05 -21.04 -46.14
CA LEU A 74 -2.73 -20.42 -44.84
C LEU A 74 -3.48 -19.09 -44.68
N ALA A 75 -3.59 -18.32 -45.76
CA ALA A 75 -4.39 -17.11 -45.79
C ALA A 75 -5.85 -17.42 -45.48
N ASP A 76 -6.45 -18.40 -46.16
CA ASP A 76 -7.84 -18.81 -45.96
C ASP A 76 -8.11 -19.27 -44.53
N ARG A 77 -7.20 -20.08 -43.96
CA ARG A 77 -7.31 -20.55 -42.58
C ARG A 77 -7.21 -19.41 -41.57
N ALA A 78 -6.29 -18.47 -41.78
CA ALA A 78 -6.17 -17.27 -40.95
C ALA A 78 -7.40 -16.35 -41.07
N LEU A 79 -7.88 -16.11 -42.29
CA LEU A 79 -9.06 -15.30 -42.59
C LEU A 79 -10.32 -15.92 -41.97
N SER A 80 -10.53 -17.23 -42.11
CA SER A 80 -11.66 -17.93 -41.49
C SER A 80 -11.64 -17.75 -39.97
N TYR A 81 -10.48 -17.87 -39.35
CA TYR A 81 -10.34 -17.71 -37.90
C TYR A 81 -10.61 -16.28 -37.41
N ILE A 82 -10.20 -15.28 -38.19
CA ILE A 82 -10.49 -13.86 -37.92
C ILE A 82 -12.00 -13.59 -38.09
N ARG A 83 -12.62 -14.12 -39.16
CA ARG A 83 -14.06 -13.98 -39.44
C ARG A 83 -14.92 -14.60 -38.35
N ASP A 84 -14.61 -15.83 -37.92
CA ASP A 84 -15.40 -16.58 -36.93
C ASP A 84 -15.45 -15.88 -35.58
N ARG A 85 -14.37 -15.19 -35.19
CA ARG A 85 -14.28 -14.51 -33.89
C ARG A 85 -14.97 -13.16 -33.83
N ARG A 86 -15.32 -12.56 -34.98
CA ARG A 86 -15.94 -11.22 -35.10
C ARG A 86 -15.25 -10.12 -34.26
N SER A 87 -13.99 -10.34 -33.88
CA SER A 87 -13.19 -9.52 -32.98
C SER A 87 -11.71 -9.60 -33.39
N ALA A 88 -10.90 -8.61 -32.98
CA ALA A 88 -9.49 -8.56 -33.35
C ALA A 88 -8.72 -9.73 -32.70
N VAL A 89 -7.82 -10.36 -33.46
CA VAL A 89 -7.05 -11.54 -33.05
C VAL A 89 -5.57 -11.17 -32.98
N HIS A 90 -4.95 -11.31 -31.81
CA HIS A 90 -3.52 -11.04 -31.64
C HIS A 90 -2.70 -11.97 -32.54
N GLU A 91 -1.62 -11.44 -33.14
CA GLU A 91 -0.83 -12.15 -34.14
C GLU A 91 -0.23 -13.46 -33.61
N ASP A 92 0.16 -13.53 -32.34
CA ASP A 92 0.67 -14.77 -31.74
C ASP A 92 -0.39 -15.87 -31.63
N VAL A 93 -1.64 -15.49 -31.35
CA VAL A 93 -2.77 -16.43 -31.30
C VAL A 93 -3.11 -16.91 -32.70
N LEU A 94 -3.03 -16.01 -33.68
CA LEU A 94 -3.23 -16.35 -35.08
C LEU A 94 -2.13 -17.27 -35.60
N ILE A 95 -0.86 -17.00 -35.26
CA ILE A 95 0.29 -17.85 -35.61
C ILE A 95 0.12 -19.24 -35.00
N ALA A 96 -0.21 -19.34 -33.71
CA ALA A 96 -0.45 -20.63 -33.06
C ALA A 96 -1.61 -21.39 -33.71
N HIS A 97 -2.66 -20.68 -34.15
CA HIS A 97 -3.79 -21.29 -34.85
C HIS A 97 -3.44 -21.77 -36.26
N VAL A 98 -2.60 -21.04 -37.00
CA VAL A 98 -2.27 -21.33 -38.41
C VAL A 98 -1.13 -22.33 -38.54
N PHE A 99 -0.10 -22.22 -37.70
CA PHE A 99 1.14 -23.01 -37.78
C PHE A 99 1.26 -24.08 -36.67
N GLY A 100 0.36 -24.10 -35.69
CA GLY A 100 0.42 -25.02 -34.54
C GLY A 100 1.30 -24.50 -33.40
N ASN A 101 1.37 -25.27 -32.30
CA ASN A 101 2.05 -24.86 -31.06
C ASN A 101 3.58 -25.11 -31.07
N SER A 102 4.17 -25.28 -32.24
CA SER A 102 5.58 -25.57 -32.46
C SER A 102 6.42 -24.29 -32.49
N GLY A 103 7.14 -24.03 -31.39
CA GLY A 103 8.40 -23.28 -31.25
C GLY A 103 8.66 -22.01 -32.10
N HIS A 104 8.98 -20.91 -31.39
CA HIS A 104 9.42 -19.59 -31.87
C HIS A 104 8.44 -18.84 -32.81
N VAL A 105 7.37 -18.30 -32.21
CA VAL A 105 6.39 -17.37 -32.82
C VAL A 105 7.04 -16.20 -33.59
N ALA A 106 8.22 -15.76 -33.15
CA ALA A 106 9.00 -14.72 -33.82
C ALA A 106 9.42 -15.08 -35.27
N MET A 107 9.63 -16.37 -35.55
CA MET A 107 10.03 -16.86 -36.88
C MET A 107 8.90 -16.78 -37.90
N TRP A 108 7.66 -17.03 -37.47
CA TRP A 108 6.48 -17.08 -38.34
C TRP A 108 5.80 -15.73 -38.57
N ARG A 109 6.15 -14.73 -37.75
CA ARG A 109 5.55 -13.39 -37.79
C ARG A 109 5.76 -12.65 -39.13
N PRO A 110 6.94 -12.67 -39.77
CA PRO A 110 7.12 -12.06 -41.10
C PRO A 110 6.23 -12.73 -42.16
N LEU A 111 6.11 -14.06 -42.12
CA LEU A 111 5.33 -14.83 -43.09
C LEU A 111 3.83 -14.54 -42.96
N ILE A 112 3.26 -14.59 -41.75
CA ILE A 112 1.82 -14.31 -41.58
C ILE A 112 1.46 -12.88 -41.99
N ARG A 113 2.36 -11.92 -41.73
CA ARG A 113 2.20 -10.52 -42.16
C ARG A 113 2.26 -10.39 -43.68
N GLN A 114 3.23 -11.04 -44.32
CA GLN A 114 3.33 -11.05 -45.78
C GLN A 114 2.06 -11.64 -46.42
N VAL A 115 1.61 -12.80 -45.93
CA VAL A 115 0.44 -13.51 -46.47
C VAL A 115 -0.84 -12.68 -46.33
N LEU A 116 -1.10 -12.12 -45.14
CA LEU A 116 -2.33 -11.36 -44.88
C LEU A 116 -2.28 -9.90 -45.34
N SER A 117 -1.09 -9.31 -45.53
CA SER A 117 -0.97 -7.96 -46.10
C SER A 117 -1.47 -7.87 -47.55
N ALA A 118 -1.54 -9.00 -48.24
CA ALA A 118 -2.10 -9.11 -49.59
C ALA A 118 -3.64 -9.21 -49.60
N GLU A 119 -4.27 -9.35 -48.43
CA GLU A 119 -5.71 -9.56 -48.29
C GLU A 119 -6.41 -8.25 -47.90
N ALA A 120 -7.16 -7.66 -48.83
CA ALA A 120 -7.88 -6.40 -48.62
C ALA A 120 -8.94 -6.47 -47.50
N GLU A 121 -9.34 -7.68 -47.10
CA GLU A 121 -10.35 -7.93 -46.07
C GLU A 121 -9.77 -7.96 -44.65
N VAL A 122 -8.48 -7.74 -44.42
CA VAL A 122 -7.92 -7.70 -43.06
C VAL A 122 -6.92 -6.57 -42.86
N VAL A 123 -6.88 -6.06 -41.63
CA VAL A 123 -5.96 -5.00 -41.21
C VAL A 123 -5.19 -5.47 -39.98
N LEU A 124 -3.86 -5.29 -40.03
CA LEU A 124 -2.98 -5.40 -38.88
C LEU A 124 -2.90 -4.05 -38.16
N SER A 125 -3.24 -4.03 -36.88
CA SER A 125 -3.05 -2.87 -36.03
C SER A 125 -1.60 -2.79 -35.51
N VAL A 126 -1.18 -1.59 -35.09
CA VAL A 126 0.19 -1.31 -34.63
C VAL A 126 0.58 -2.13 -33.40
N ASP A 127 -0.40 -2.54 -32.59
CA ASP A 127 -0.30 -3.39 -31.41
C ASP A 127 -0.35 -4.90 -31.72
N GLY A 128 -0.27 -5.29 -33.00
CA GLY A 128 -0.10 -6.69 -33.40
C GLY A 128 -1.39 -7.49 -33.50
N TYR A 129 -2.54 -6.86 -33.76
CA TYR A 129 -3.82 -7.56 -33.94
C TYR A 129 -4.32 -7.54 -35.38
N TRP A 130 -4.84 -8.67 -35.83
CA TRP A 130 -5.54 -8.82 -37.10
C TRP A 130 -7.05 -8.69 -36.92
N SER A 131 -7.71 -7.93 -37.78
CA SER A 131 -9.18 -7.79 -37.79
C SER A 131 -9.71 -7.66 -39.21
N THR A 132 -10.98 -8.01 -39.44
CA THR A 132 -11.61 -7.82 -40.76
C THR A 132 -11.64 -6.33 -41.13
N ALA A 133 -11.36 -6.00 -42.41
CA ALA A 133 -11.49 -4.69 -43.04
C ALA A 133 -12.97 -4.34 -43.19
N GLY A 134 -13.56 -4.11 -42.03
CA GLY A 134 -14.93 -3.77 -41.75
C GLY A 134 -14.93 -3.25 -40.32
N ARG A 135 -13.99 -2.34 -40.02
CA ARG A 135 -14.07 -1.53 -38.82
C ARG A 135 -15.41 -0.81 -38.93
N VAL A 136 -16.33 -1.11 -38.02
CA VAL A 136 -17.59 -0.37 -37.91
C VAL A 136 -17.22 1.09 -37.75
N ALA A 137 -17.45 1.88 -38.81
CA ALA A 137 -17.19 3.31 -38.79
C ALA A 137 -18.12 3.94 -37.76
N ILE A 138 -17.60 4.86 -36.96
CA ILE A 138 -18.45 5.67 -36.09
C ILE A 138 -19.10 6.71 -37.01
N PRO A 139 -20.44 6.70 -37.18
CA PRO A 139 -21.09 7.56 -38.16
C PRO A 139 -20.92 9.05 -37.83
N GLY A 140 -20.81 9.89 -38.86
CA GLY A 140 -20.76 11.36 -38.73
C GLY A 140 -19.41 11.90 -38.24
N ASP A 141 -19.38 13.19 -37.86
CA ASP A 141 -18.20 13.85 -37.30
C ASP A 141 -18.16 13.66 -35.76
N HIS A 142 -18.01 12.41 -35.33
CA HIS A 142 -18.10 12.05 -33.92
C HIS A 142 -16.79 12.39 -33.16
N PRO A 143 -16.83 12.88 -31.90
CA PRO A 143 -15.65 13.17 -31.07
C PRO A 143 -14.68 12.01 -30.79
N LEU A 144 -15.00 10.79 -31.24
CA LEU A 144 -14.12 9.62 -31.14
C LEU A 144 -13.57 9.16 -32.50
N ASN A 145 -13.90 9.87 -33.59
CA ASN A 145 -13.18 9.74 -34.85
C ASN A 145 -11.81 10.38 -34.77
N GLU A 146 -11.66 11.49 -34.05
CA GLU A 146 -10.36 12.08 -33.75
C GLU A 146 -10.31 12.59 -32.30
N PHE A 147 -9.37 12.08 -31.51
CA PHE A 147 -9.22 12.43 -30.09
C PHE A 147 -7.77 12.26 -29.63
N VAL A 148 -7.47 12.76 -28.43
CA VAL A 148 -6.17 12.55 -27.77
C VAL A 148 -6.38 11.82 -26.45
N ALA A 149 -5.81 10.63 -26.29
CA ALA A 149 -5.77 9.94 -25.02
C ALA A 149 -4.65 10.52 -24.14
N LEU A 150 -4.95 10.91 -22.91
CA LEU A 150 -4.03 11.55 -21.97
C LEU A 150 -3.91 10.70 -20.70
N ASP A 151 -2.69 10.50 -20.23
CA ASP A 151 -2.38 9.87 -18.95
C ASP A 151 -1.18 10.58 -18.28
N VAL A 152 -1.18 10.65 -16.95
CA VAL A 152 -0.11 11.27 -16.16
C VAL A 152 0.33 10.38 -15.00
N GLU A 153 1.64 10.29 -14.80
CA GLU A 153 2.21 9.77 -13.57
C GLU A 153 2.56 10.91 -12.61
N THR A 154 2.38 10.67 -11.32
CA THR A 154 2.39 11.76 -10.32
C THR A 154 3.05 11.36 -9.02
N THR A 155 3.56 12.35 -8.27
CA THR A 155 4.16 12.13 -6.94
C THR A 155 3.16 11.75 -5.85
N GLY A 156 1.86 11.63 -6.18
CA GLY A 156 0.79 11.23 -5.27
C GLY A 156 -0.60 11.65 -5.79
N LEU A 157 -1.65 11.43 -5.00
CA LEU A 157 -3.03 11.48 -5.52
C LEU A 157 -3.74 12.85 -5.55
N ARG A 158 -3.09 13.94 -5.11
CA ARG A 158 -3.74 15.25 -4.91
C ARG A 158 -3.09 16.36 -5.76
N PRO A 159 -3.73 16.83 -6.84
CA PRO A 159 -3.16 17.81 -7.78
C PRO A 159 -2.64 19.10 -7.14
N LEU A 160 -3.31 19.60 -6.10
CA LEU A 160 -2.91 20.85 -5.43
C LEU A 160 -1.58 20.72 -4.69
N HIS A 161 -1.24 19.53 -4.19
CA HIS A 161 -0.10 19.30 -3.30
C HIS A 161 0.93 18.33 -3.88
N GLN A 162 0.69 17.79 -5.07
CA GLN A 162 1.52 16.80 -5.75
C GLN A 162 1.81 17.28 -7.17
N ARG A 163 2.82 16.69 -7.80
CA ARG A 163 3.39 17.14 -9.07
C ARG A 163 3.38 16.00 -10.09
N ILE A 164 3.42 16.35 -11.37
CA ILE A 164 3.54 15.40 -12.48
C ILE A 164 4.99 14.93 -12.60
N THR A 165 5.22 13.63 -12.79
CA THR A 165 6.53 13.00 -13.03
C THR A 165 6.68 12.49 -14.47
N GLU A 166 5.58 12.16 -15.13
CA GLU A 166 5.52 11.80 -16.55
C GLU A 166 4.15 12.23 -17.09
N VAL A 167 4.12 12.72 -18.33
CA VAL A 167 2.88 12.99 -19.05
C VAL A 167 2.97 12.39 -20.44
N ALA A 168 1.91 11.72 -20.88
CA ALA A 168 1.81 11.22 -22.24
C ALA A 168 0.44 11.51 -22.85
N ALA A 169 0.47 11.85 -24.13
CA ALA A 169 -0.69 12.15 -24.95
C ALA A 169 -0.55 11.41 -26.29
N ILE A 170 -1.55 10.60 -26.63
CA ILE A 170 -1.57 9.76 -27.84
C ILE A 170 -2.75 10.18 -28.70
N ARG A 171 -2.48 10.67 -29.91
CA ARG A 171 -3.51 11.10 -30.84
C ARG A 171 -4.03 9.91 -31.63
N PHE A 172 -5.33 9.73 -31.62
CA PHE A 172 -6.03 8.72 -32.40
C PHE A 172 -6.86 9.38 -33.49
N LYS A 173 -6.80 8.82 -34.69
CA LYS A 173 -7.65 9.17 -35.83
C LYS A 173 -8.17 7.89 -36.48
N ASP A 174 -9.49 7.76 -36.55
CA ASP A 174 -10.21 6.60 -37.09
C ASP A 174 -9.74 5.26 -36.49
N GLY A 175 -9.39 5.28 -35.20
CA GLY A 175 -8.87 4.13 -34.44
C GLY A 175 -7.42 3.75 -34.77
N VAL A 176 -6.66 4.65 -35.39
CA VAL A 176 -5.22 4.49 -35.66
C VAL A 176 -4.46 5.56 -34.90
N VAL A 177 -3.30 5.22 -34.34
CA VAL A 177 -2.43 6.21 -33.69
C VAL A 177 -1.84 7.12 -34.76
N ALA A 178 -2.22 8.40 -34.72
CA ALA A 178 -1.80 9.44 -35.65
C ALA A 178 -0.62 10.28 -35.12
N GLY A 179 -0.33 10.21 -33.82
CA GLY A 179 0.79 10.92 -33.21
C GLY A 179 0.99 10.53 -31.75
N ARG A 180 2.20 10.74 -31.25
CA ARG A 180 2.58 10.49 -29.84
C ARG A 180 3.33 11.69 -29.29
N TYR A 181 3.04 12.02 -28.04
CA TYR A 181 3.80 12.96 -27.23
C TYR A 181 3.99 12.35 -25.85
N SER A 182 5.22 12.33 -25.36
CA SER A 182 5.55 11.81 -24.03
C SER A 182 6.73 12.58 -23.47
N SER A 183 6.67 12.93 -22.20
CA SER A 183 7.79 13.58 -21.51
C SER A 183 7.84 13.13 -20.06
N LEU A 184 9.03 12.74 -19.61
CA LEU A 184 9.33 12.84 -18.18
C LEU A 184 9.29 14.30 -17.76
N VAL A 185 8.90 14.54 -16.52
CA VAL A 185 8.79 15.87 -15.95
C VAL A 185 9.55 15.88 -14.64
N ASN A 186 10.48 16.80 -14.47
CA ASN A 186 11.09 17.04 -13.17
C ASN A 186 10.02 17.69 -12.25
N PRO A 187 9.58 16.99 -11.18
CA PRO A 187 8.51 17.47 -10.32
C PRO A 187 8.99 18.52 -9.30
N GLU A 188 10.29 18.84 -9.28
CA GLU A 188 10.96 19.73 -8.31
C GLU A 188 10.72 19.30 -6.87
N ARG A 189 10.61 17.99 -6.65
CA ARG A 189 10.41 17.39 -5.33
C ARG A 189 10.79 15.92 -5.36
N ARG A 190 11.03 15.38 -4.17
CA ARG A 190 11.22 13.94 -4.00
C ARG A 190 9.96 13.15 -4.39
N ILE A 191 10.16 12.10 -5.17
CA ILE A 191 9.17 11.07 -5.49
C ILE A 191 9.14 10.06 -4.32
N PRO A 192 8.00 9.87 -3.63
CA PRO A 192 7.91 8.87 -2.57
C PRO A 192 8.24 7.47 -3.10
N LEU A 193 9.00 6.67 -2.33
CA LEU A 193 9.40 5.31 -2.75
C LEU A 193 8.21 4.39 -3.10
N SER A 194 7.04 4.61 -2.48
CA SER A 194 5.82 3.87 -2.82
C SER A 194 5.31 4.20 -4.23
N ILE A 195 5.48 5.44 -4.68
CA ILE A 195 5.16 5.89 -6.03
C ILE A 195 6.22 5.40 -7.02
N ALA A 196 7.51 5.55 -6.69
CA ALA A 196 8.59 5.05 -7.53
C ALA A 196 8.51 3.53 -7.77
N LYS A 197 8.08 2.75 -6.76
CA LYS A 197 7.80 1.31 -6.90
C LYS A 197 6.58 1.01 -7.77
N LEU A 198 5.59 1.91 -7.79
CA LEU A 198 4.36 1.75 -8.56
C LEU A 198 4.60 2.07 -10.04
N THR A 199 5.22 3.21 -10.33
CA THR A 199 5.39 3.76 -11.68
C THR A 199 6.72 3.36 -12.32
N GLY A 200 7.69 2.93 -11.50
CA GLY A 200 9.06 2.68 -11.94
C GLY A 200 9.86 3.95 -12.22
N ILE A 201 9.32 5.14 -11.93
CA ILE A 201 10.02 6.43 -12.10
C ILE A 201 10.66 6.83 -10.77
N THR A 202 11.98 6.97 -10.78
CA THR A 202 12.79 7.34 -9.61
C THR A 202 13.20 8.82 -9.65
N ASP A 203 13.67 9.34 -8.52
CA ASP A 203 14.24 10.70 -8.47
C ASP A 203 15.39 10.89 -9.48
N ALA A 204 16.19 9.84 -9.72
CA ALA A 204 17.28 9.86 -10.68
C ALA A 204 16.78 10.00 -12.13
N ASP A 205 15.68 9.35 -12.48
CA ASP A 205 15.11 9.39 -13.84
C ASP A 205 14.61 10.79 -14.20
N VAL A 206 14.10 11.54 -13.22
CA VAL A 206 13.51 12.87 -13.42
C VAL A 206 14.47 14.02 -13.11
N ALA A 207 15.63 13.77 -12.50
CA ALA A 207 16.58 14.81 -12.11
C ALA A 207 17.02 15.68 -13.30
N GLY A 208 17.31 15.03 -14.45
CA GLY A 208 17.66 15.70 -15.71
C GLY A 208 16.48 15.98 -16.65
N ALA A 209 15.25 15.63 -16.25
CA ALA A 209 14.07 15.83 -17.07
C ALA A 209 13.67 17.32 -17.13
N PRO A 210 12.95 17.77 -18.18
CA PRO A 210 12.48 19.14 -18.25
C PRO A 210 11.48 19.47 -17.13
N LEU A 211 11.50 20.71 -16.65
CA LEU A 211 10.45 21.24 -15.79
C LEU A 211 9.12 21.33 -16.55
N PHE A 212 8.00 21.28 -15.84
CA PHE A 212 6.69 21.39 -16.49
C PHE A 212 6.54 22.67 -17.33
N ALA A 213 7.19 23.77 -16.95
CA ALA A 213 7.20 25.01 -17.74
C ALA A 213 7.70 24.83 -19.18
N ALA A 214 8.69 23.95 -19.39
CA ALA A 214 9.21 23.62 -20.73
C ALA A 214 8.34 22.59 -21.47
N VAL A 215 7.58 21.79 -20.74
CA VAL A 215 6.66 20.75 -21.26
C VAL A 215 5.29 21.34 -21.63
N ALA A 216 4.91 22.46 -21.01
CA ALA A 216 3.57 23.01 -21.09
C ALA A 216 3.14 23.39 -22.52
N ASP A 217 3.94 24.16 -23.25
CA ASP A 217 3.59 24.61 -24.60
C ASP A 217 3.57 23.46 -25.62
N PRO A 218 4.59 22.58 -25.69
CA PRO A 218 4.54 21.41 -26.57
C PRO A 218 3.36 20.47 -26.28
N LEU A 219 3.00 20.30 -25.01
CA LEU A 219 1.83 19.51 -24.62
C LEU A 219 0.52 20.18 -25.08
N LEU A 220 0.36 21.48 -24.87
CA LEU A 220 -0.83 22.22 -25.31
C LEU A 220 -1.00 22.19 -26.83
N ASP A 221 0.10 22.40 -27.56
CA ASP A 221 0.12 22.32 -29.03
C ASP A 221 -0.28 20.91 -29.49
N PHE A 222 0.24 19.88 -28.82
CA PHE A 222 -0.11 18.50 -29.14
C PHE A 222 -1.56 18.15 -28.80
N LEU A 223 -2.12 18.64 -27.69
CA LEU A 223 -3.52 18.40 -27.32
C LEU A 223 -4.47 19.13 -28.29
N GLY A 224 -4.15 20.36 -28.66
CA GLY A 224 -5.01 21.23 -29.45
C GLY A 224 -6.36 21.47 -28.76
N HIS A 225 -7.42 21.71 -29.55
CA HIS A 225 -8.78 21.94 -29.04
C HIS A 225 -9.69 20.70 -29.10
N GLY A 226 -9.16 19.58 -29.58
CA GLY A 226 -9.90 18.33 -29.75
C GLY A 226 -10.28 17.67 -28.42
N PRO A 227 -11.14 16.64 -28.45
CA PRO A 227 -11.55 15.91 -27.25
C PRO A 227 -10.39 15.13 -26.64
N VAL A 228 -10.32 15.15 -25.31
CA VAL A 228 -9.34 14.41 -24.50
C VAL A 228 -10.01 13.20 -23.85
N VAL A 229 -9.44 12.03 -24.07
CA VAL A 229 -9.88 10.76 -23.51
C VAL A 229 -8.95 10.39 -22.34
N GLY A 230 -9.50 9.91 -21.24
CA GLY A 230 -8.71 9.36 -20.13
C GLY A 230 -9.42 8.19 -19.45
N HIS A 231 -8.68 7.44 -18.63
CA HIS A 231 -9.24 6.41 -17.77
C HIS A 231 -9.35 6.95 -16.34
N ASN A 232 -10.53 7.49 -15.98
CA ASN A 232 -10.70 8.46 -14.88
C ASN A 232 -10.10 9.84 -15.22
N VAL A 233 -10.36 10.33 -16.44
CA VAL A 233 -9.84 11.58 -17.04
C VAL A 233 -9.85 12.83 -16.15
N ARG A 234 -10.75 12.89 -15.16
CA ARG A 234 -10.79 13.98 -14.17
C ARG A 234 -9.50 14.08 -13.35
N PHE A 235 -8.86 12.94 -13.08
CA PHE A 235 -7.59 12.88 -12.37
C PHE A 235 -6.50 13.56 -13.20
N ASP A 236 -6.31 13.11 -14.44
CA ASP A 236 -5.26 13.59 -15.35
C ASP A 236 -5.41 15.07 -15.66
N MET A 237 -6.62 15.48 -16.05
CA MET A 237 -6.97 16.87 -16.28
C MET A 237 -6.75 17.73 -15.03
N GLY A 238 -7.01 17.18 -13.84
CA GLY A 238 -6.79 17.86 -12.57
C GLY A 238 -5.32 18.18 -12.32
N PHE A 239 -4.43 17.24 -12.65
CA PHE A 239 -2.98 17.42 -12.54
C PHE A 239 -2.44 18.38 -13.59
N VAL A 240 -2.81 18.22 -14.86
CA VAL A 240 -2.37 19.12 -15.93
C VAL A 240 -2.84 20.55 -15.66
N ASN A 241 -4.09 20.75 -15.25
CA ASN A 241 -4.59 22.09 -14.90
C ASN A 241 -3.92 22.69 -13.67
N ALA A 242 -3.52 21.87 -12.69
CA ALA A 242 -2.78 22.35 -11.52
C ALA A 242 -1.37 22.82 -11.92
N GLU A 243 -0.68 22.09 -12.81
CA GLU A 243 0.61 22.50 -13.32
C GLU A 243 0.53 23.72 -14.26
N LEU A 244 -0.47 23.77 -15.16
CA LEU A 244 -0.74 24.95 -16.00
C LEU A 244 -0.95 26.21 -15.15
N LYS A 245 -1.71 26.09 -14.05
CA LYS A 245 -1.91 27.19 -13.10
C LYS A 245 -0.59 27.64 -12.47
N ARG A 246 0.33 26.72 -12.14
CA ARG A 246 1.64 27.07 -11.56
C ARG A 246 2.52 27.85 -12.53
N VAL A 247 2.40 27.56 -13.83
CA VAL A 247 3.15 28.26 -14.88
C VAL A 247 2.38 29.44 -15.50
N GLY A 248 1.29 29.88 -14.86
CA GLY A 248 0.52 31.07 -15.28
C GLY A 248 -0.33 30.88 -16.54
N LYS A 249 -0.63 29.64 -16.93
CA LYS A 249 -1.46 29.31 -18.11
C LYS A 249 -2.91 29.00 -17.71
N PRO A 250 -3.89 29.27 -18.59
CA PRO A 250 -5.29 28.92 -18.35
C PRO A 250 -5.48 27.39 -18.28
N PRO A 251 -6.54 26.92 -17.62
CA PRO A 251 -6.87 25.49 -17.62
C PRO A 251 -7.28 25.03 -19.03
N LEU A 252 -7.09 23.74 -19.31
CA LEU A 252 -7.55 23.08 -20.52
C LEU A 252 -9.06 23.23 -20.69
N GLY A 253 -9.47 23.68 -21.89
CA GLY A 253 -10.87 23.83 -22.30
C GLY A 253 -11.42 22.65 -23.10
N ASN A 254 -10.63 21.59 -23.28
CA ASN A 254 -10.98 20.43 -24.09
C ASN A 254 -12.23 19.72 -23.57
N ALA A 255 -13.07 19.22 -24.47
CA ALA A 255 -14.09 18.25 -24.13
C ALA A 255 -13.43 16.99 -23.57
N THR A 256 -14.04 16.35 -22.56
CA THR A 256 -13.45 15.17 -21.90
C THR A 256 -14.35 13.95 -22.04
N ILE A 257 -13.71 12.80 -22.29
CA ILE A 257 -14.38 11.51 -22.41
C ILE A 257 -13.71 10.53 -21.44
N ASP A 258 -14.50 9.91 -20.58
CA ASP A 258 -14.01 9.00 -19.55
C ASP A 258 -14.34 7.53 -19.88
N THR A 259 -13.31 6.73 -20.14
CA THR A 259 -13.46 5.32 -20.47
C THR A 259 -14.06 4.50 -19.34
N VAL A 260 -13.92 4.91 -18.07
CA VAL A 260 -14.59 4.29 -16.92
C VAL A 260 -16.11 4.42 -17.04
N SER A 261 -16.57 5.62 -17.40
CA SER A 261 -17.99 5.92 -17.57
C SER A 261 -18.59 5.17 -18.75
N LEU A 262 -17.84 5.05 -19.85
CA LEU A 262 -18.23 4.28 -21.03
C LEU A 262 -18.31 2.78 -20.75
N ALA A 263 -17.27 2.21 -20.13
CA ALA A 263 -17.22 0.80 -19.78
C ALA A 263 -18.39 0.39 -18.86
N HIS A 264 -18.76 1.27 -17.92
CA HIS A 264 -19.92 1.04 -17.05
C HIS A 264 -21.25 0.95 -17.79
N ARG A 265 -21.41 1.67 -18.90
CA ARG A 265 -22.64 1.68 -19.70
C ARG A 265 -22.69 0.54 -20.73
N LEU A 266 -21.53 0.17 -21.27
CA LEU A 266 -21.42 -0.73 -22.42
C LEU A 266 -21.02 -2.17 -22.08
N ILE A 267 -20.45 -2.42 -20.89
CA ILE A 267 -20.01 -3.75 -20.45
C ILE A 267 -20.83 -4.21 -19.23
N PRO A 268 -21.88 -5.03 -19.44
CA PRO A 268 -22.70 -5.55 -18.36
C PRO A 268 -21.90 -6.36 -17.34
N GLY A 269 -22.20 -6.18 -16.05
CA GLY A 269 -21.63 -7.01 -14.98
C GLY A 269 -20.19 -6.71 -14.57
N LEU A 270 -19.49 -5.77 -15.24
CA LEU A 270 -18.11 -5.44 -14.91
C LEU A 270 -18.00 -4.75 -13.53
N ARG A 271 -17.56 -5.52 -12.53
CA ARG A 271 -17.35 -5.01 -11.16
C ARG A 271 -15.99 -4.33 -11.06
N LYS A 272 -16.01 -2.99 -10.95
CA LYS A 272 -14.84 -2.07 -10.93
C LYS A 272 -14.07 -2.06 -12.27
N PRO A 273 -14.31 -1.07 -13.14
CA PRO A 273 -13.68 -0.98 -14.45
C PRO A 273 -12.28 -0.37 -14.36
N THR A 274 -11.29 -1.12 -13.85
CA THR A 274 -9.88 -0.71 -14.00
C THR A 274 -9.43 -0.85 -15.45
N LEU A 275 -8.43 -0.09 -15.89
CA LEU A 275 -7.98 -0.07 -17.29
C LEU A 275 -7.68 -1.49 -17.79
N GLU A 276 -6.89 -2.24 -17.02
CA GLU A 276 -6.58 -3.65 -17.28
C GLU A 276 -7.83 -4.53 -17.46
N ARG A 277 -8.84 -4.37 -16.60
CA ARG A 277 -10.06 -5.18 -16.64
C ARG A 277 -10.95 -4.83 -17.83
N VAL A 278 -11.04 -3.55 -18.15
CA VAL A 278 -11.79 -3.07 -19.32
C VAL A 278 -11.09 -3.54 -20.60
N ALA A 279 -9.77 -3.36 -20.70
CA ALA A 279 -8.95 -3.86 -21.79
C ALA A 279 -9.16 -5.36 -22.02
N LYS A 280 -9.02 -6.17 -20.95
CA LYS A 280 -9.23 -7.62 -21.01
C LYS A 280 -10.64 -8.00 -21.43
N ALA A 281 -11.67 -7.30 -20.94
CA ALA A 281 -13.06 -7.53 -21.33
C ALA A 281 -13.32 -7.22 -22.82
N LEU A 282 -12.51 -6.35 -23.43
CA LEU A 282 -12.58 -5.98 -24.84
C LEU A 282 -11.65 -6.82 -25.74
N GLY A 283 -10.92 -7.78 -25.16
CA GLY A 283 -9.96 -8.64 -25.86
C GLY A 283 -8.60 -8.01 -26.11
N LEU A 284 -8.27 -6.89 -25.46
CA LEU A 284 -6.97 -6.22 -25.54
C LEU A 284 -6.01 -6.84 -24.51
N VAL A 285 -4.75 -7.03 -24.89
CA VAL A 285 -3.67 -7.53 -24.02
C VAL A 285 -2.93 -6.34 -23.44
N PRO A 286 -3.00 -6.11 -22.11
CA PRO A 286 -2.27 -5.03 -21.48
C PRO A 286 -0.74 -5.27 -21.55
N GLY A 287 0.03 -4.25 -21.92
CA GLY A 287 1.49 -4.25 -21.82
C GLY A 287 1.97 -4.04 -20.38
N ARG A 288 3.19 -3.50 -20.20
CA ARG A 288 3.69 -3.08 -18.88
C ARG A 288 2.92 -1.82 -18.43
N LEU A 289 1.96 -2.02 -17.52
CA LEU A 289 1.15 -0.97 -16.90
C LEU A 289 1.97 -0.09 -15.95
N HIS A 290 1.51 1.14 -15.69
CA HIS A 290 2.15 2.18 -14.86
C HIS A 290 3.30 2.92 -15.54
N ARG A 291 3.14 3.20 -16.83
CA ARG A 291 3.93 4.16 -17.60
C ARG A 291 2.95 4.97 -18.43
N ALA A 292 3.07 6.29 -18.37
CA ALA A 292 2.03 7.17 -18.91
C ALA A 292 1.78 6.90 -20.41
N GLU A 293 2.84 6.65 -21.20
CA GLU A 293 2.70 6.40 -22.64
C GLU A 293 1.91 5.11 -22.95
N ALA A 294 2.26 4.01 -22.28
CA ALA A 294 1.58 2.73 -22.46
C ALA A 294 0.13 2.78 -21.98
N ASP A 295 -0.13 3.46 -20.87
CA ASP A 295 -1.47 3.59 -20.30
C ASP A 295 -2.35 4.55 -21.12
N ALA A 296 -1.80 5.64 -21.67
CA ALA A 296 -2.49 6.52 -22.62
C ALA A 296 -2.85 5.79 -23.92
N GLU A 297 -1.92 5.00 -24.48
CA GLU A 297 -2.18 4.22 -25.69
C GLU A 297 -3.27 3.16 -25.46
N LEU A 298 -3.16 2.40 -24.37
CA LEU A 298 -4.18 1.41 -24.00
C LEU A 298 -5.54 2.05 -23.75
N THR A 299 -5.56 3.22 -23.10
CA THR A 299 -6.78 4.01 -22.87
C THR A 299 -7.45 4.42 -24.19
N GLY A 300 -6.67 4.86 -25.18
CA GLY A 300 -7.20 5.20 -26.50
C GLY A 300 -7.75 4.00 -27.26
N LEU A 301 -7.05 2.86 -27.23
CA LEU A 301 -7.54 1.60 -27.82
C LEU A 301 -8.85 1.14 -27.16
N VAL A 302 -8.95 1.25 -25.83
CA VAL A 302 -10.18 0.96 -25.08
C VAL A 302 -11.31 1.88 -25.52
N ALA A 303 -11.06 3.18 -25.67
CA ALA A 303 -12.07 4.14 -26.09
C ALA A 303 -12.60 3.87 -27.51
N ASP A 304 -11.71 3.62 -28.47
CA ASP A 304 -12.09 3.23 -29.84
C ASP A 304 -12.94 1.96 -29.84
N ARG A 305 -12.53 0.94 -29.09
CA ARG A 305 -13.23 -0.35 -29.07
C ARG A 305 -14.58 -0.29 -28.37
N LEU A 306 -14.70 0.52 -27.32
CA LEU A 306 -15.99 0.83 -26.69
C LEU A 306 -16.91 1.57 -27.67
N ALA A 307 -16.39 2.55 -28.41
CA ALA A 307 -17.19 3.31 -29.37
C ALA A 307 -17.74 2.45 -30.50
N ARG A 308 -16.89 1.64 -31.13
CA ARG A 308 -17.33 0.72 -32.18
C ARG A 308 -18.27 -0.37 -31.64
N GLY A 309 -18.02 -0.84 -30.43
CA GLY A 309 -18.91 -1.76 -29.73
C GLY A 309 -20.30 -1.15 -29.48
N ALA A 310 -20.38 0.15 -29.16
CA ALA A 310 -21.65 0.85 -29.02
C ALA A 310 -22.41 0.92 -30.35
N VAL A 311 -21.73 1.27 -31.45
CA VAL A 311 -22.36 1.29 -32.79
C VAL A 311 -22.88 -0.11 -33.16
N GLN A 312 -22.09 -1.16 -32.89
CA GLN A 312 -22.51 -2.56 -33.10
C GLN A 312 -23.72 -2.97 -32.25
N GLN A 313 -23.89 -2.39 -31.06
CA GLN A 313 -25.06 -2.57 -30.20
C GLN A 313 -26.27 -1.72 -30.66
N GLY A 314 -26.17 -1.00 -31.79
CA GLY A 314 -27.25 -0.21 -32.38
C GLY A 314 -27.40 1.20 -31.81
N PHE A 315 -26.34 1.75 -31.19
CA PHE A 315 -26.32 3.17 -30.80
C PHE A 315 -26.01 4.05 -32.02
N GLU A 316 -26.91 4.98 -32.35
CA GLU A 316 -26.79 5.89 -33.50
C GLU A 316 -27.26 7.31 -33.13
N GLY A 317 -26.84 8.31 -33.92
CA GLY A 317 -27.25 9.72 -33.80
C GLY A 317 -27.09 10.28 -32.38
N GLU A 318 -28.11 11.00 -31.90
CA GLU A 318 -28.12 11.62 -30.56
C GLU A 318 -27.89 10.62 -29.41
N ARG A 319 -28.26 9.33 -29.57
CA ARG A 319 -28.04 8.31 -28.53
C ARG A 319 -26.58 7.92 -28.41
N LEU A 320 -25.86 7.92 -29.53
CA LEU A 320 -24.41 7.71 -29.55
C LEU A 320 -23.72 8.94 -28.97
N GLU A 321 -24.08 10.15 -29.42
CA GLU A 321 -23.53 11.40 -28.88
C GLU A 321 -23.75 11.54 -27.36
N ALA A 322 -24.95 11.24 -26.86
CA ALA A 322 -25.25 11.27 -25.43
C ALA A 322 -24.41 10.26 -24.61
N LEU A 323 -23.96 9.17 -25.23
CA LEU A 323 -23.11 8.18 -24.56
C LEU A 323 -21.71 8.75 -24.25
N PHE A 324 -21.21 9.65 -25.09
CA PHE A 324 -19.84 10.20 -25.01
C PHE A 324 -19.79 11.65 -24.51
N SER A 325 -20.84 12.43 -24.74
CA SER A 325 -20.96 13.84 -24.33
C SER A 325 -21.57 14.02 -22.94
N ALA A 326 -22.27 13.01 -22.41
CA ALA A 326 -22.80 13.12 -21.07
C ALA A 326 -21.64 13.04 -20.06
N PRO A 327 -21.36 14.11 -19.26
CA PRO A 327 -20.67 13.88 -17.98
C PRO A 327 -21.44 12.77 -17.29
N ALA A 328 -20.77 11.88 -16.54
CA ALA A 328 -21.44 10.81 -15.81
C ALA A 328 -22.64 11.38 -15.05
N ALA A 329 -23.81 11.35 -15.70
CA ALA A 329 -25.04 11.82 -15.12
C ALA A 329 -25.30 10.73 -14.13
N ARG A 330 -24.89 10.99 -12.89
CA ARG A 330 -25.68 10.49 -11.79
C ARG A 330 -27.10 10.87 -12.17
N LYS A 331 -27.92 9.86 -12.48
CA LYS A 331 -29.33 10.00 -12.18
C LYS A 331 -29.37 10.70 -10.82
N PRO A 332 -30.02 11.86 -10.67
CA PRO A 332 -30.52 12.22 -9.37
C PRO A 332 -31.25 10.95 -8.94
N ARG A 333 -30.68 10.21 -7.97
CA ARG A 333 -31.44 9.13 -7.36
C ARG A 333 -32.72 9.81 -6.93
N ASP A 334 -33.86 9.30 -7.38
CA ASP A 334 -35.17 9.80 -7.01
C ASP A 334 -35.12 10.21 -5.55
N ARG A 335 -35.23 11.53 -5.31
CA ARG A 335 -35.31 12.10 -3.97
C ARG A 335 -36.73 11.96 -3.43
N ALA A 336 -37.39 10.88 -3.79
CA ALA A 336 -38.73 10.53 -3.38
C ALA A 336 -38.69 9.05 -3.00
N GLY A 337 -38.88 8.76 -1.72
CA GLY A 337 -39.15 7.38 -1.26
C GLY A 337 -38.08 6.70 -0.41
N ARG A 338 -37.23 7.45 0.30
CA ARG A 338 -36.72 6.96 1.58
C ARG A 338 -36.81 8.11 2.57
N ASP A 339 -37.63 7.95 3.60
CA ASP A 339 -37.62 8.77 4.81
C ASP A 339 -36.23 8.68 5.44
N ARG A 340 -35.30 9.45 4.90
CA ARG A 340 -34.01 9.75 5.48
C ARG A 340 -34.24 11.03 6.23
N ALA A 341 -34.05 11.05 7.54
CA ALA A 341 -33.76 12.30 8.22
C ALA A 341 -32.34 12.69 7.81
N PRO A 342 -32.13 13.62 6.86
CA PRO A 342 -30.78 14.10 6.59
C PRO A 342 -30.44 15.00 7.77
N LEU A 343 -29.32 14.77 8.44
CA LEU A 343 -28.77 15.80 9.33
C LEU A 343 -28.75 17.13 8.57
N ASP A 344 -29.42 18.12 9.13
CA ASP A 344 -29.49 19.45 8.55
C ASP A 344 -28.09 20.07 8.56
N ARG A 345 -27.74 20.79 7.49
CA ARG A 345 -26.46 21.52 7.41
C ARG A 345 -26.37 22.61 8.50
N SER A 346 -27.48 22.99 9.12
CA SER A 346 -27.49 23.88 10.28
C SER A 346 -26.58 23.42 11.42
N ILE A 347 -26.34 22.11 11.60
CA ILE A 347 -25.42 21.60 12.63
C ILE A 347 -23.98 22.12 12.45
N LEU A 348 -23.59 22.49 11.23
CA LEU A 348 -22.25 23.02 10.95
C LEU A 348 -22.06 24.41 11.54
N ALA A 349 -23.14 25.13 11.87
CA ALA A 349 -23.08 26.45 12.50
C ALA A 349 -22.43 26.36 13.89
N ASP A 350 -22.77 25.31 14.64
CA ASP A 350 -22.39 25.13 16.04
C ASP A 350 -21.03 24.46 16.23
N ILE A 351 -20.45 23.88 15.17
CA ILE A 351 -19.15 23.19 15.24
C ILE A 351 -17.99 24.20 15.13
N PRO A 352 -17.07 24.30 16.11
CA PRO A 352 -15.99 25.27 16.09
C PRO A 352 -14.92 24.97 15.02
N LYS A 353 -14.20 26.01 14.56
CA LYS A 353 -13.02 25.89 13.68
C LYS A 353 -11.75 25.60 14.48
N ARG A 354 -11.76 24.51 15.26
CA ARG A 354 -10.64 24.10 16.12
C ARG A 354 -10.29 22.63 15.91
N SER A 355 -9.14 22.21 16.44
CA SER A 355 -8.75 20.80 16.50
C SER A 355 -9.71 20.02 17.40
N GLY A 356 -9.89 18.74 17.11
CA GLY A 356 -10.67 17.87 17.98
C GLY A 356 -11.13 16.57 17.33
N VAL A 357 -12.01 15.88 18.04
CA VAL A 357 -12.60 14.60 17.63
C VAL A 357 -14.09 14.77 17.40
N TYR A 358 -14.64 14.11 16.39
CA TYR A 358 -16.07 14.03 16.15
C TYR A 358 -16.54 12.57 16.22
N VAL A 359 -17.70 12.38 16.86
CA VAL A 359 -18.32 11.08 17.10
C VAL A 359 -19.66 11.04 16.39
N MET A 360 -19.82 10.05 15.52
CA MET A 360 -21.03 9.82 14.75
C MET A 360 -21.84 8.71 15.40
N ARG A 361 -23.14 8.96 15.62
CA ARG A 361 -24.07 8.00 16.22
C ARG A 361 -25.23 7.69 15.30
N ASP A 362 -25.81 6.50 15.47
CA ASP A 362 -27.07 6.14 14.83
C ASP A 362 -28.30 6.52 15.66
N ARG A 363 -29.49 6.18 15.15
CA ARG A 363 -30.79 6.49 15.78
C ARG A 363 -30.93 5.89 17.18
N GLN A 364 -30.20 4.81 17.48
CA GLN A 364 -30.22 4.15 18.79
C GLN A 364 -29.21 4.78 19.75
N GLY A 365 -28.46 5.80 19.32
CA GLY A 365 -27.39 6.43 20.10
C GLY A 365 -26.06 5.66 20.07
N THR A 366 -25.99 4.56 19.31
CA THR A 366 -24.79 3.74 19.19
C THR A 366 -23.72 4.48 18.42
N VAL A 367 -22.48 4.49 18.91
CA VAL A 367 -21.34 5.09 18.20
C VAL A 367 -20.97 4.23 17.00
N ILE A 368 -21.11 4.81 15.81
CA ILE A 368 -20.90 4.09 14.55
C ILE A 368 -19.60 4.51 13.85
N TYR A 369 -19.10 5.71 14.14
CA TYR A 369 -17.82 6.20 13.65
C TYR A 369 -17.20 7.25 14.58
N VAL A 370 -15.88 7.28 14.67
CA VAL A 370 -15.10 8.32 15.37
C VAL A 370 -14.02 8.82 14.43
N GLY A 371 -13.78 10.13 14.39
CA GLY A 371 -12.70 10.69 13.59
C GLY A 371 -12.09 11.95 14.17
N LYS A 372 -10.82 12.22 13.85
CA LYS A 372 -10.11 13.46 14.20
C LYS A 372 -10.13 14.53 13.11
N ALA A 373 -9.89 15.78 13.50
CA ALA A 373 -9.76 16.92 12.61
C ALA A 373 -8.82 17.99 13.16
N LYS A 374 -8.01 18.62 12.31
CA LYS A 374 -7.34 19.91 12.62
C LYS A 374 -8.34 21.07 12.69
N ASN A 375 -9.40 20.97 11.90
CA ASN A 375 -10.52 21.91 11.88
C ASN A 375 -11.81 21.09 11.78
N LEU A 376 -12.52 20.99 12.91
CA LEU A 376 -13.76 20.22 13.03
C LEU A 376 -14.83 20.66 12.03
N ARG A 377 -15.06 21.97 11.87
CA ARG A 377 -16.09 22.50 10.97
C ARG A 377 -15.84 22.11 9.52
N ASP A 378 -14.62 22.31 9.03
CA ASP A 378 -14.26 22.00 7.64
C ASP A 378 -14.29 20.48 7.40
N ARG A 379 -13.80 19.71 8.38
CA ARG A 379 -13.78 18.25 8.29
C ARG A 379 -15.18 17.66 8.29
N VAL A 380 -16.04 18.07 9.22
CA VAL A 380 -17.42 17.61 9.28
C VAL A 380 -18.20 18.12 8.06
N GLY A 381 -17.96 19.37 7.65
CA GLY A 381 -18.51 19.97 6.43
C GLY A 381 -18.19 19.18 5.15
N SER A 382 -17.03 18.51 5.09
CA SER A 382 -16.65 17.69 3.94
C SER A 382 -17.58 16.50 3.68
N TYR A 383 -18.31 16.01 4.70
CA TYR A 383 -19.32 14.98 4.52
C TYR A 383 -20.60 15.51 3.85
N PHE A 384 -20.85 16.83 3.92
CA PHE A 384 -22.03 17.48 3.34
C PHE A 384 -21.81 18.01 1.93
N SER A 385 -20.56 18.27 1.54
CA SER A 385 -20.21 18.85 0.23
C SER A 385 -19.96 17.80 -0.86
N GLN A 386 -19.80 16.52 -0.49
CA GLN A 386 -19.51 15.45 -1.42
C GLN A 386 -20.77 14.72 -1.85
N ALA A 387 -21.04 14.70 -3.15
CA ALA A 387 -21.98 13.73 -3.72
C ALA A 387 -21.36 12.33 -3.50
N ILE A 388 -21.94 11.54 -2.58
CA ILE A 388 -21.92 10.07 -2.38
C ILE A 388 -20.80 9.31 -3.13
N GLY A 389 -20.08 8.38 -2.50
CA GLY A 389 -19.18 7.47 -3.24
C GLY A 389 -17.72 7.43 -2.78
N TYR A 390 -17.42 7.91 -1.58
CA TYR A 390 -16.15 7.58 -0.96
C TYR A 390 -16.24 6.16 -0.40
N THR A 391 -16.07 5.14 -1.25
CA THR A 391 -16.20 3.69 -0.96
C THR A 391 -17.61 3.20 -0.57
N ARG A 392 -18.01 2.01 -1.07
CA ARG A 392 -19.29 1.34 -0.74
C ARG A 392 -19.56 1.16 0.77
N LYS A 393 -18.52 1.25 1.63
CA LYS A 393 -18.64 1.18 3.10
C LYS A 393 -19.15 2.47 3.74
N MET A 394 -18.94 3.63 3.12
CA MET A 394 -19.26 4.94 3.70
C MET A 394 -20.66 5.44 3.32
N ASP A 395 -21.26 4.86 2.28
CA ASP A 395 -22.67 5.07 1.96
C ASP A 395 -23.58 4.55 3.10
N GLY A 396 -23.23 3.41 3.71
CA GLY A 396 -23.95 2.87 4.88
C GLY A 396 -23.73 3.66 6.17
N LEU A 397 -22.58 4.34 6.29
CA LEU A 397 -22.28 5.22 7.43
C LEU A 397 -23.22 6.42 7.43
N LEU A 398 -23.30 7.14 6.31
CA LEU A 398 -24.15 8.33 6.18
C LEU A 398 -25.64 7.97 6.23
N ASP A 399 -26.04 6.79 5.74
CA ASP A 399 -27.41 6.31 5.82
C ASP A 399 -27.85 5.98 7.25
N ALA A 400 -26.92 5.56 8.11
CA ALA A 400 -27.22 5.23 9.51
C ALA A 400 -26.95 6.37 10.50
N LEU A 401 -26.27 7.42 10.05
CA LEU A 401 -25.89 8.57 10.86
C LEU A 401 -27.14 9.38 11.27
N THR A 402 -27.25 9.69 12.57
CA THR A 402 -28.35 10.49 13.15
C THR A 402 -27.82 11.71 13.90
N THR A 403 -26.72 11.60 14.64
CA THR A 403 -26.11 12.73 15.35
C THR A 403 -24.60 12.75 15.19
N ILE A 404 -24.03 13.96 15.27
CA ILE A 404 -22.58 14.18 15.32
C ILE A 404 -22.29 14.97 16.59
N ASP A 405 -21.55 14.36 17.50
CA ASP A 405 -20.99 15.05 18.66
C ASP A 405 -19.56 15.49 18.31
N VAL A 406 -19.12 16.61 18.89
CA VAL A 406 -17.76 17.11 18.72
C VAL A 406 -17.12 17.40 20.07
N GLU A 407 -15.87 16.99 20.22
CA GLU A 407 -15.05 17.28 21.38
C GLU A 407 -13.82 18.06 20.91
N VAL A 408 -13.69 19.29 21.40
CA VAL A 408 -12.61 20.20 21.03
C VAL A 408 -11.38 19.88 21.84
N THR A 409 -10.23 19.82 21.19
CA THR A 409 -8.93 19.63 21.84
C THR A 409 -8.04 20.85 21.62
N GLY A 410 -7.09 21.08 22.51
CA GLY A 410 -6.17 22.20 22.42
C GLY A 410 -5.05 21.99 21.39
N SER A 411 -4.80 20.74 20.98
CA SER A 411 -3.80 20.41 19.97
C SER A 411 -4.23 19.29 19.00
N GLU A 412 -3.49 19.12 17.91
CA GLU A 412 -3.65 17.99 16.99
C GLU A 412 -3.24 16.66 17.64
N LEU A 413 -2.16 16.67 18.44
CA LEU A 413 -1.71 15.48 19.16
C LEU A 413 -2.79 15.00 20.14
N GLU A 414 -3.39 15.91 20.89
CA GLU A 414 -4.50 15.55 21.79
C GLU A 414 -5.69 14.96 21.01
N ALA A 415 -6.04 15.52 19.84
CA ALA A 415 -7.09 14.95 18.98
C ALA A 415 -6.75 13.54 18.47
N LEU A 416 -5.48 13.27 18.16
CA LEU A 416 -5.00 11.95 17.76
C LEU A 416 -5.14 10.92 18.90
N LEU A 417 -4.73 11.30 20.11
CA LEU A 417 -4.76 10.43 21.28
C LEU A 417 -6.21 10.15 21.72
N LEU A 418 -7.05 11.19 21.75
CA LEU A 418 -8.46 11.08 22.08
C LEU A 418 -9.24 10.24 21.05
N GLU A 419 -8.95 10.36 19.75
CA GLU A 419 -9.55 9.52 18.71
C GLU A 419 -9.24 8.04 18.96
N ALA A 420 -7.97 7.70 19.21
CA ALA A 420 -7.55 6.33 19.51
C ALA A 420 -8.27 5.77 20.75
N GLN A 421 -8.40 6.59 21.81
CA GLN A 421 -9.11 6.23 23.05
C GLN A 421 -10.62 5.97 22.82
N LEU A 422 -11.29 6.85 22.06
CA LEU A 422 -12.72 6.73 21.79
C LEU A 422 -13.02 5.55 20.86
N ILE A 423 -12.13 5.26 19.89
CA ILE A 423 -12.24 4.06 19.06
C ILE A 423 -12.05 2.80 19.91
N ARG A 424 -11.09 2.79 20.84
CA ARG A 424 -10.91 1.70 21.80
C ARG A 424 -12.20 1.46 22.59
N ARG A 425 -12.77 2.52 23.17
CA ARG A 425 -13.96 2.44 24.02
C ARG A 425 -15.21 1.96 23.26
N TYR A 426 -15.43 2.48 22.06
CA TYR A 426 -16.70 2.28 21.34
C TYR A 426 -16.67 1.23 20.23
N GLN A 427 -15.49 0.82 19.77
CA GLN A 427 -15.31 -0.14 18.67
C GLN A 427 -16.24 0.11 17.46
N PRO A 428 -16.26 1.35 16.93
CA PRO A 428 -17.34 1.80 16.04
C PRO A 428 -17.35 0.99 14.75
N ARG A 429 -18.52 0.57 14.29
CA ARG A 429 -18.62 -0.38 13.16
C ARG A 429 -17.96 0.09 11.85
N TYR A 430 -17.88 1.40 11.60
CA TYR A 430 -17.33 1.92 10.35
C TYR A 430 -15.82 2.29 10.43
N ASN A 431 -15.19 2.25 11.60
CA ASN A 431 -13.75 2.52 11.78
C ASN A 431 -12.89 1.33 11.32
N THR A 432 -12.76 1.10 10.02
CA THR A 432 -12.05 -0.08 9.48
C THR A 432 -10.55 -0.12 9.76
N ALA A 433 -9.86 1.03 9.80
CA ALA A 433 -8.41 1.09 10.00
C ALA A 433 -7.94 0.68 11.42
N MET A 434 -8.84 0.70 12.41
CA MET A 434 -8.55 0.41 13.82
C MET A 434 -9.47 -0.68 14.41
N ARG A 435 -10.30 -1.34 13.59
CA ARG A 435 -11.19 -2.45 14.01
C ARG A 435 -10.58 -3.84 13.84
N SER A 436 -9.68 -4.02 12.88
CA SER A 436 -8.94 -5.28 12.79
C SER A 436 -7.78 -5.21 13.76
N PHE A 437 -8.00 -5.69 14.98
CA PHE A 437 -6.92 -6.15 15.84
C PHE A 437 -6.30 -7.39 15.21
N GLU A 438 -5.55 -7.18 14.11
CA GLU A 438 -4.52 -8.15 13.77
C GLU A 438 -3.64 -8.25 15.02
N HIS A 439 -3.57 -9.45 15.57
CA HIS A 439 -2.78 -9.71 16.76
C HIS A 439 -1.35 -9.27 16.42
N TYR A 440 -0.79 -8.32 17.17
CA TYR A 440 0.59 -7.91 16.97
C TYR A 440 1.44 -9.12 17.35
N PRO A 441 2.01 -9.87 16.39
CA PRO A 441 2.79 -11.02 16.77
C PRO A 441 4.06 -10.53 17.46
N PHE A 442 4.61 -11.42 18.27
CA PHE A 442 5.97 -11.34 18.76
C PHE A 442 6.80 -12.38 18.02
N ILE A 443 8.09 -12.13 17.87
CA ILE A 443 9.07 -13.15 17.52
C ILE A 443 9.60 -13.70 18.84
N ARG A 444 9.38 -14.99 19.08
CA ARG A 444 9.84 -15.71 20.26
C ARG A 444 11.09 -16.51 19.92
N VAL A 445 12.16 -16.28 20.67
CA VAL A 445 13.39 -17.07 20.65
C VAL A 445 13.42 -17.93 21.91
N ASP A 446 13.34 -19.24 21.73
CA ASP A 446 13.23 -20.23 22.81
C ASP A 446 14.57 -20.50 23.49
N VAL A 447 15.16 -19.47 24.12
CA VAL A 447 16.49 -19.55 24.75
C VAL A 447 16.55 -20.52 25.91
N ALA A 448 15.41 -20.84 26.53
CA ALA A 448 15.28 -21.88 27.56
C ALA A 448 15.49 -23.31 27.01
N ASN A 449 15.63 -23.49 25.70
CA ASN A 449 15.89 -24.79 25.08
C ASN A 449 17.38 -24.95 24.73
N PRO A 450 17.99 -26.15 24.91
CA PRO A 450 19.38 -26.40 24.54
C PRO A 450 19.75 -26.03 23.09
N TRP A 451 18.78 -26.11 22.16
CA TRP A 451 18.95 -25.62 20.79
C TRP A 451 17.85 -24.62 20.47
N PRO A 452 18.00 -23.33 20.78
CA PRO A 452 16.91 -22.36 20.63
C PRO A 452 16.31 -22.33 19.22
N ARG A 453 14.99 -22.10 19.16
CA ARG A 453 14.26 -21.94 17.89
C ARG A 453 13.57 -20.59 17.84
N ILE A 454 13.36 -20.08 16.64
CA ILE A 454 12.72 -18.78 16.39
C ILE A 454 11.34 -19.02 15.82
N THR A 455 10.32 -18.47 16.46
CA THR A 455 8.91 -18.70 16.12
C THR A 455 8.08 -17.44 16.29
N LEU A 456 6.86 -17.42 15.74
CA LEU A 456 5.90 -16.37 16.09
C LEU A 456 5.12 -16.76 17.35
N ALA A 457 4.99 -15.80 18.26
CA ALA A 457 4.11 -15.86 19.42
C ALA A 457 2.98 -14.83 19.28
N LYS A 458 1.82 -15.12 19.87
CA LYS A 458 0.68 -14.20 19.90
C LYS A 458 0.76 -13.18 21.04
N ALA A 459 1.53 -13.49 22.09
CA ALA A 459 1.73 -12.69 23.28
C ALA A 459 3.06 -13.09 23.93
N ARG A 460 3.62 -12.20 24.75
CA ARG A 460 4.71 -12.53 25.67
C ARG A 460 4.21 -13.50 26.74
N LYS A 461 5.02 -14.48 27.10
CA LYS A 461 4.77 -15.37 28.24
C LYS A 461 6.00 -15.36 29.13
N ASP A 462 5.80 -15.56 30.43
CA ASP A 462 6.89 -15.72 31.38
C ASP A 462 7.40 -17.18 31.37
N ASP A 463 7.96 -17.59 30.23
CA ASP A 463 8.45 -18.95 29.98
C ASP A 463 9.98 -19.02 29.81
N GLY A 464 10.68 -17.98 30.25
CA GLY A 464 12.14 -17.84 30.09
C GLY A 464 12.62 -17.71 28.65
N SER A 465 11.72 -17.47 27.68
CA SER A 465 12.08 -17.19 26.29
C SER A 465 12.25 -15.69 26.06
N ALA A 466 13.08 -15.33 25.07
CA ALA A 466 13.18 -13.95 24.63
C ALA A 466 12.05 -13.63 23.64
N TYR A 467 11.40 -12.48 23.80
CA TYR A 467 10.30 -12.03 22.94
C TYR A 467 10.66 -10.67 22.35
N PHE A 468 10.58 -10.57 21.03
CA PHE A 468 10.84 -9.37 20.25
C PHE A 468 9.56 -8.93 19.55
N GLY A 469 9.40 -7.64 19.34
CA GLY A 469 8.12 -7.03 18.95
C GLY A 469 7.55 -6.21 20.11
N PRO A 470 6.27 -5.83 20.05
CA PRO A 470 5.22 -6.28 19.14
C PRO A 470 5.32 -5.73 17.70
N PHE A 471 5.02 -6.57 16.68
CA PHE A 471 5.11 -6.17 15.26
C PHE A 471 3.77 -5.72 14.68
N ARG A 472 3.79 -4.68 13.83
CA ARG A 472 2.59 -4.01 13.29
C ARG A 472 1.62 -4.91 12.51
N ASN A 473 2.09 -5.99 11.89
CA ASN A 473 1.22 -6.97 11.26
C ASN A 473 1.86 -8.36 11.26
N LYS A 474 1.01 -9.38 11.21
CA LYS A 474 1.43 -10.79 11.25
C LYS A 474 2.33 -11.17 10.08
N THR A 475 2.05 -10.62 8.91
CA THR A 475 2.74 -10.92 7.66
C THR A 475 4.21 -10.48 7.70
N GLY A 476 4.49 -9.29 8.21
CA GLY A 476 5.85 -8.76 8.35
C GLY A 476 6.69 -9.59 9.31
N ALA A 477 6.17 -9.85 10.52
CA ALA A 477 6.88 -10.69 11.48
C ALA A 477 7.12 -12.11 10.96
N ARG A 478 6.14 -12.70 10.26
CA ARG A 478 6.30 -14.01 9.62
C ARG A 478 7.44 -13.99 8.61
N LYS A 479 7.46 -13.01 7.69
CA LYS A 479 8.54 -12.86 6.71
C LYS A 479 9.91 -12.73 7.37
N THR A 480 10.01 -12.00 8.47
CA THR A 480 11.26 -11.89 9.25
C THR A 480 11.71 -13.23 9.81
N VAL A 481 10.80 -13.98 10.44
CA VAL A 481 11.12 -15.32 10.96
C VAL A 481 11.52 -16.27 9.83
N ASP A 482 10.78 -16.25 8.72
CA ASP A 482 11.04 -17.10 7.57
C ASP A 482 12.41 -16.77 6.96
N LEU A 483 12.76 -15.48 6.86
CA LEU A 483 14.05 -15.03 6.37
C LEU A 483 15.21 -15.45 7.28
N ILE A 484 15.09 -15.25 8.60
CA ILE A 484 16.14 -15.65 9.54
C ILE A 484 16.39 -17.15 9.44
N ASN A 485 15.33 -17.96 9.34
CA ASN A 485 15.43 -19.42 9.20
C ASN A 485 15.91 -19.86 7.79
N ASP A 486 15.79 -19.02 6.77
CA ASP A 486 16.32 -19.30 5.42
C ASP A 486 17.82 -18.98 5.33
N VAL A 487 18.31 -17.98 6.08
CA VAL A 487 19.71 -17.52 6.04
C VAL A 487 20.60 -18.25 7.02
N LEU A 488 20.09 -18.55 8.22
CA LEU A 488 20.85 -19.19 9.27
C LEU A 488 20.44 -20.66 9.39
N PRO A 489 21.40 -21.60 9.53
CA PRO A 489 21.11 -23.04 9.63
C PRO A 489 20.57 -23.45 11.01
N LEU A 490 19.56 -22.73 11.51
CA LEU A 490 18.89 -22.98 12.78
C LEU A 490 17.75 -23.98 12.61
N ARG A 491 17.41 -24.68 13.69
CA ARG A 491 16.35 -25.69 13.63
C ARG A 491 14.97 -25.02 13.54
N THR A 492 14.12 -25.54 12.66
CA THR A 492 12.68 -25.20 12.59
C THR A 492 11.78 -26.30 13.15
N CYS A 493 12.33 -27.49 13.43
CA CYS A 493 11.58 -28.64 13.93
C CYS A 493 11.03 -28.42 15.35
N THR A 494 9.97 -29.16 15.68
CA THR A 494 9.25 -29.04 16.96
C THR A 494 9.72 -29.99 18.07
N ARG A 495 10.80 -30.74 17.84
CA ARG A 495 11.35 -31.69 18.83
C ARG A 495 11.79 -30.95 20.11
N SER A 496 11.68 -31.61 21.27
CA SER A 496 11.88 -30.97 22.57
C SER A 496 13.37 -30.75 22.91
N PHE A 497 14.22 -31.70 22.54
CA PHE A 497 15.65 -31.80 22.89
C PHE A 497 15.95 -31.77 24.39
N ARG A 498 14.94 -31.98 25.23
CA ARG A 498 15.06 -32.13 26.68
C ARG A 498 15.23 -33.58 27.11
N ASP A 499 14.98 -34.52 26.19
CA ASP A 499 15.00 -35.96 26.42
C ASP A 499 15.69 -36.71 25.28
N ALA A 500 16.19 -37.92 25.56
CA ALA A 500 16.92 -38.74 24.59
C ALA A 500 16.09 -39.08 23.33
N ARG A 501 14.75 -39.11 23.44
CA ARG A 501 13.83 -39.40 22.32
C ARG A 501 13.80 -38.31 21.26
N SER A 502 14.29 -37.12 21.58
CA SER A 502 14.40 -36.01 20.63
C SER A 502 15.56 -36.17 19.63
N TYR A 503 16.49 -37.09 19.92
CA TYR A 503 17.65 -37.42 19.08
C TYR A 503 17.35 -38.69 18.28
N GLY A 504 17.78 -38.72 17.01
CA GLY A 504 17.45 -39.80 16.08
C GLY A 504 17.34 -39.30 14.64
N ALA A 505 16.60 -40.05 13.80
CA ALA A 505 16.62 -39.96 12.33
C ALA A 505 16.68 -38.53 11.73
N PRO A 506 17.48 -38.35 10.66
CA PRO A 506 17.67 -37.06 10.01
C PRO A 506 16.36 -36.58 9.39
N CYS A 507 16.21 -35.27 9.25
CA CYS A 507 15.05 -34.65 8.64
C CYS A 507 15.43 -33.98 7.31
N ILE A 508 14.45 -33.77 6.45
CA ILE A 508 14.63 -33.13 5.15
C ILE A 508 15.33 -31.76 5.23
N GLN A 509 15.15 -31.02 6.34
CA GLN A 509 15.81 -29.72 6.52
C GLN A 509 17.32 -29.86 6.72
N LEU A 510 17.78 -30.94 7.36
CA LEU A 510 19.19 -31.27 7.47
C LEU A 510 19.75 -31.68 6.10
N ASP A 511 19.03 -32.52 5.36
CA ASP A 511 19.46 -32.98 4.02
C ASP A 511 19.56 -31.82 3.02
N LEU A 512 18.72 -30.79 3.17
CA LEU A 512 18.75 -29.55 2.40
C LEU A 512 19.78 -28.51 2.91
N GLY A 513 20.56 -28.84 3.95
CA GLY A 513 21.55 -27.93 4.53
C GLY A 513 20.98 -26.72 5.29
N LYS A 514 19.68 -26.73 5.60
CA LYS A 514 18.98 -25.65 6.31
C LYS A 514 19.07 -25.74 7.84
N CYS A 515 19.75 -26.76 8.36
CA CYS A 515 19.90 -26.96 9.80
C CYS A 515 21.25 -27.62 10.11
N LEU A 516 21.91 -27.21 11.18
CA LEU A 516 23.17 -27.83 11.66
C LEU A 516 22.99 -29.27 12.18
N GLY A 517 21.76 -29.79 12.28
CA GLY A 517 21.51 -31.19 12.62
C GLY A 517 21.68 -31.58 14.10
N PRO A 518 21.17 -30.81 15.08
CA PRO A 518 21.30 -31.18 16.49
C PRO A 518 20.64 -32.52 16.82
N CYS A 519 19.66 -32.97 16.02
CA CYS A 519 18.99 -34.25 16.19
C CYS A 519 19.88 -35.47 15.92
N MET A 520 20.90 -35.32 15.09
CA MET A 520 21.89 -36.35 14.78
C MET A 520 23.15 -36.23 15.63
N GLY A 521 23.23 -35.22 16.52
CA GLY A 521 24.41 -34.94 17.33
C GLY A 521 25.61 -34.41 16.54
N VAL A 522 25.40 -33.97 15.29
CA VAL A 522 26.46 -33.45 14.41
C VAL A 522 26.68 -31.93 14.55
N ALA A 523 25.73 -31.22 15.15
CA ALA A 523 25.84 -29.79 15.40
C ALA A 523 26.80 -29.50 16.56
N ASP A 524 27.66 -28.49 16.42
CA ASP A 524 28.40 -27.94 17.54
C ASP A 524 27.50 -27.01 18.40
N PRO A 525 27.37 -27.24 19.72
CA PRO A 525 26.56 -26.38 20.58
C PRO A 525 27.06 -24.94 20.65
N GLY A 526 28.37 -24.70 20.57
CA GLY A 526 28.97 -23.37 20.63
C GLY A 526 28.62 -22.54 19.40
N GLU A 527 28.84 -23.10 18.21
CA GLU A 527 28.48 -22.49 16.92
C GLU A 527 26.99 -22.17 16.85
N TYR A 528 26.13 -23.13 17.22
CA TYR A 528 24.68 -22.91 17.20
C TYR A 528 24.26 -21.79 18.15
N ARG A 529 24.85 -21.72 19.34
CA ARG A 529 24.60 -20.65 20.31
C ARG A 529 25.07 -19.29 19.79
N GLY A 530 26.21 -19.24 19.11
CA GLY A 530 26.70 -18.03 18.43
C GLY A 530 25.67 -17.49 17.44
N LEU A 531 25.14 -18.36 16.56
CA LEU A 531 24.10 -17.98 15.60
C LEU A 531 22.81 -17.47 16.27
N VAL A 532 22.39 -18.10 17.38
CA VAL A 532 21.22 -17.62 18.14
C VAL A 532 21.50 -16.25 18.78
N ARG A 533 22.71 -16.04 19.30
CA ARG A 533 23.14 -14.76 19.88
C ARG A 533 23.11 -13.65 18.84
N ASP A 534 23.59 -13.93 17.62
CA ASP A 534 23.55 -12.99 16.50
C ASP A 534 22.09 -12.60 16.16
N VAL A 535 21.17 -13.56 16.16
CA VAL A 535 19.74 -13.28 15.94
C VAL A 535 19.15 -12.42 17.05
N VAL A 536 19.48 -12.71 18.30
CA VAL A 536 19.01 -11.94 19.45
C VAL A 536 19.51 -10.50 19.37
N ARG A 537 20.80 -10.29 19.12
CA ARG A 537 21.39 -8.94 18.97
C ARG A 537 20.81 -8.18 17.78
N PHE A 538 20.60 -8.88 16.66
CA PHE A 538 19.96 -8.33 15.48
C PHE A 538 18.50 -7.92 15.74
N LEU A 539 17.71 -8.79 16.38
CA LEU A 539 16.32 -8.47 16.74
C LEU A 539 16.23 -7.39 17.82
N ASP A 540 17.24 -7.28 18.68
CA ASP A 540 17.41 -6.19 19.64
C ASP A 540 18.00 -4.91 19.00
N GLY A 541 18.23 -4.88 17.68
CA GLY A 541 18.73 -3.69 16.98
C GLY A 541 20.13 -3.22 17.42
N GLN A 542 20.94 -4.11 17.99
CA GLN A 542 22.31 -3.82 18.45
C GLN A 542 23.39 -4.19 17.42
N ASP A 543 23.04 -4.89 16.35
CA ASP A 543 24.03 -5.42 15.39
C ASP A 543 23.47 -5.56 13.97
N GLU A 544 24.32 -5.31 12.97
CA GLU A 544 24.03 -5.39 11.53
C GLU A 544 24.57 -6.69 10.87
N VAL A 545 25.17 -7.61 11.63
CA VAL A 545 25.77 -8.86 11.10
C VAL A 545 24.84 -9.66 10.16
N LEU A 546 23.53 -9.75 10.45
CA LEU A 546 22.59 -10.44 9.56
C LEU A 546 22.32 -9.66 8.27
N TYR A 547 22.33 -8.32 8.36
CA TYR A 547 22.20 -7.43 7.20
C TYR A 547 23.42 -7.58 6.28
N GLU A 548 24.63 -7.59 6.83
CA GLU A 548 25.88 -7.77 6.08
C GLU A 548 25.90 -9.11 5.33
N ARG A 549 25.50 -10.22 5.98
CA ARG A 549 25.44 -11.54 5.32
C ARG A 549 24.45 -11.57 4.15
N LEU A 550 23.29 -10.94 4.32
CA LEU A 550 22.27 -10.84 3.27
C LEU A 550 22.73 -9.95 2.11
N TRP A 551 23.40 -8.84 2.43
CA TRP A 551 23.98 -7.93 1.46
C TRP A 551 25.06 -8.61 0.62
N HIS A 552 25.97 -9.33 1.27
CA HIS A 552 27.00 -10.11 0.57
C HIS A 552 26.39 -11.21 -0.33
N GLY A 553 25.32 -11.86 0.12
CA GLY A 553 24.57 -12.81 -0.71
C GLY A 553 23.90 -12.15 -1.93
N LEU A 554 23.46 -10.90 -1.80
CA LEU A 554 22.89 -10.11 -2.90
C LEU A 554 23.97 -9.76 -3.92
N GLU A 555 25.15 -9.31 -3.47
CA GLU A 555 26.31 -9.02 -4.33
C GLU A 555 26.72 -10.25 -5.13
N GLN A 556 26.88 -11.41 -4.47
CA GLN A 556 27.23 -12.65 -5.16
C GLN A 556 26.16 -13.10 -6.18
N ALA A 557 24.87 -12.90 -5.88
CA ALA A 557 23.79 -13.23 -6.81
C ALA A 557 23.80 -12.29 -8.03
N ALA A 558 24.11 -11.00 -7.82
CA ALA A 558 24.26 -10.02 -8.89
C ALA A 558 25.48 -10.33 -9.78
N GLU A 559 26.63 -10.67 -9.18
CA GLU A 559 27.84 -11.09 -9.91
C GLU A 559 27.59 -12.33 -10.78
N ARG A 560 26.80 -13.29 -10.29
CA ARG A 560 26.42 -14.50 -11.03
C ARG A 560 25.27 -14.30 -12.01
N GLN A 561 24.76 -13.07 -12.15
CA GLN A 561 23.61 -12.72 -12.99
C GLN A 561 22.33 -13.50 -12.64
N ASP A 562 22.19 -13.95 -11.39
CA ASP A 562 20.99 -14.60 -10.87
C ASP A 562 19.99 -13.53 -10.37
N PHE A 563 19.32 -12.89 -11.33
CA PHE A 563 18.44 -11.74 -11.06
C PHE A 563 17.22 -12.10 -10.20
N GLU A 564 16.75 -13.34 -10.24
CA GLU A 564 15.64 -13.80 -9.39
C GLU A 564 16.07 -13.87 -7.93
N ARG A 565 17.22 -14.50 -7.67
CA ARG A 565 17.80 -14.57 -6.32
C ARG A 565 18.16 -13.18 -5.80
N ALA A 566 18.77 -12.34 -6.61
CA ALA A 566 19.09 -10.96 -6.25
C ALA A 566 17.82 -10.16 -5.90
N ARG A 567 16.75 -10.28 -6.69
CA ARG A 567 15.46 -9.63 -6.41
C ARG A 567 14.86 -10.13 -5.09
N LYS A 568 14.92 -11.45 -4.82
CA LYS A 568 14.44 -12.03 -3.56
C LYS A 568 15.22 -11.44 -2.38
N LEU A 569 16.55 -11.52 -2.40
CA LEU A 569 17.43 -11.03 -1.33
C LEU A 569 17.25 -9.53 -1.07
N ARG A 570 17.14 -8.70 -2.12
CA ARG A 570 16.86 -7.26 -1.98
C ARG A 570 15.53 -6.98 -1.28
N ASN A 571 14.47 -7.70 -1.66
CA ASN A 571 13.15 -7.54 -1.04
C ASN A 571 13.17 -8.00 0.43
N ASP A 572 13.91 -9.07 0.71
CA ASP A 572 14.09 -9.64 2.04
C ASP A 572 14.85 -8.66 2.95
N ILE A 573 15.97 -8.09 2.48
CA ILE A 573 16.73 -7.01 3.15
C ILE A 573 15.81 -5.82 3.47
N THR A 574 15.08 -5.33 2.46
CA THR A 574 14.16 -4.18 2.66
C THR A 574 13.11 -4.47 3.73
N SER A 575 12.52 -5.68 3.69
CA SER A 575 11.50 -6.09 4.66
C SER A 575 12.08 -6.19 6.07
N LEU A 576 13.32 -6.68 6.18
CA LEU A 576 14.04 -6.88 7.42
C LEU A 576 14.40 -5.54 8.09
N THR A 577 14.94 -4.58 7.33
CA THR A 577 15.28 -3.22 7.80
C THR A 577 14.06 -2.52 8.39
N HIS A 578 12.91 -2.57 7.70
CA HIS A 578 11.68 -1.95 8.20
C HIS A 578 11.17 -2.54 9.52
N VAL A 579 11.44 -3.83 9.76
CA VAL A 579 10.99 -4.54 10.97
C VAL A 579 11.89 -4.23 12.17
N VAL A 580 13.21 -4.22 11.98
CA VAL A 580 14.17 -3.84 13.03
C VAL A 580 14.04 -2.37 13.41
N GLN A 581 13.94 -1.47 12.43
CA GLN A 581 13.73 -0.05 12.70
C GLN A 581 12.44 0.20 13.49
N ALA A 582 11.34 -0.48 13.14
CA ALA A 582 10.08 -0.36 13.87
C ALA A 582 10.18 -0.88 15.32
N HIS A 583 11.02 -1.88 15.58
CA HIS A 583 11.25 -2.40 16.93
C HIS A 583 12.16 -1.47 17.76
N GLY A 584 13.26 -0.98 17.19
CA GLY A 584 14.14 -0.01 17.86
C GLY A 584 13.41 1.26 18.27
N ILE A 585 12.49 1.73 17.43
CA ILE A 585 11.60 2.88 17.72
C ILE A 585 10.68 2.62 18.91
N LEU A 586 10.07 1.43 19.01
CA LEU A 586 9.20 1.09 20.14
C LEU A 586 9.98 0.93 21.44
N ARG A 587 11.19 0.36 21.37
CA ARG A 587 12.09 0.25 22.53
C ARG A 587 12.53 1.63 23.02
N ASP A 588 12.99 2.50 22.13
CA ASP A 588 13.36 3.88 22.46
C ASP A 588 12.19 4.62 23.12
N ALA A 589 10.97 4.45 22.59
CA ALA A 589 9.78 5.02 23.20
C ALA A 589 9.48 4.47 24.60
N VAL A 590 9.76 3.20 24.86
CA VAL A 590 9.52 2.55 26.15
C VAL A 590 10.62 2.88 27.18
N GLU A 591 11.87 2.99 26.74
CA GLU A 591 13.02 3.22 27.62
C GLU A 591 13.27 4.70 27.87
N ASN A 592 13.08 5.57 26.87
CA ASN A 592 13.48 6.97 26.91
C ASN A 592 12.32 7.97 27.02
N HIS A 593 11.07 7.59 26.73
CA HIS A 593 9.92 8.49 26.85
C HIS A 593 9.19 8.39 28.19
N THR A 594 9.93 8.66 29.27
CA THR A 594 9.36 9.05 30.57
C THR A 594 9.50 10.57 30.74
N LEU A 595 8.43 11.30 30.46
CA LEU A 595 8.46 12.75 30.29
C LEU A 595 7.13 13.42 30.70
N ALA A 596 7.18 14.73 30.97
CA ALA A 596 6.01 15.59 31.01
C ALA A 596 5.91 16.36 29.69
N LEU A 597 4.76 16.27 29.03
CA LEU A 597 4.47 16.94 27.77
C LEU A 597 3.43 18.03 27.98
N VAL A 598 3.78 19.27 27.66
CA VAL A 598 2.88 20.43 27.80
C VAL A 598 2.25 20.80 26.47
N LEU A 599 0.93 20.66 26.37
CA LEU A 599 0.15 21.02 25.19
C LEU A 599 -0.73 22.25 25.47
N PRO A 600 -1.08 23.05 24.44
CA PRO A 600 -2.07 24.10 24.58
C PRO A 600 -3.41 23.51 25.03
N GLY A 601 -4.13 24.22 25.89
CA GLY A 601 -5.49 23.89 26.29
C GLY A 601 -6.54 24.44 25.32
N VAL A 602 -7.81 24.12 25.58
CA VAL A 602 -8.95 24.58 24.76
C VAL A 602 -9.22 26.08 24.94
N GLU A 603 -8.96 26.60 26.13
CA GLU A 603 -9.12 28.01 26.48
C GLU A 603 -7.76 28.72 26.44
N ALA A 604 -7.74 29.98 26.03
CA ALA A 604 -6.51 30.78 25.97
C ALA A 604 -5.88 30.92 27.35
N GLY A 605 -4.56 30.81 27.43
CA GLY A 605 -3.82 30.84 28.71
C GLY A 605 -3.92 29.57 29.56
N MET A 606 -4.61 28.52 29.08
CA MET A 606 -4.64 27.23 29.75
C MET A 606 -3.75 26.20 29.06
N ARG A 607 -3.28 25.24 29.85
CA ARG A 607 -2.35 24.19 29.40
C ARG A 607 -2.84 22.83 29.85
N GLU A 608 -2.55 21.83 29.04
CA GLU A 608 -2.71 20.44 29.38
C GLU A 608 -1.33 19.82 29.55
N VAL A 609 -1.04 19.30 30.73
CA VAL A 609 0.21 18.60 31.03
C VAL A 609 -0.07 17.10 31.06
N PHE A 610 0.57 16.37 30.16
CA PHE A 610 0.51 14.92 30.06
C PHE A 610 1.75 14.33 30.72
N ILE A 611 1.57 13.42 31.68
CA ILE A 611 2.67 12.58 32.17
C ILE A 611 2.70 11.34 31.28
N VAL A 612 3.80 11.15 30.57
CA VAL A 612 4.06 9.99 29.70
C VAL A 612 5.07 9.09 30.40
N ILE A 613 4.78 7.80 30.48
CA ILE A 613 5.64 6.78 31.09
C ILE A 613 5.74 5.61 30.15
N ALA A 614 6.98 5.22 29.83
CA ALA A 614 7.25 4.14 28.89
C ALA A 614 6.49 4.30 27.55
N GLY A 615 6.41 5.54 27.05
CA GLY A 615 5.72 5.86 25.80
C GLY A 615 4.19 5.83 25.88
N GLN A 616 3.59 5.69 27.06
CA GLN A 616 2.14 5.69 27.26
C GLN A 616 1.68 6.89 28.08
N ILE A 617 0.44 7.36 27.87
CA ILE A 617 -0.13 8.39 28.74
C ILE A 617 -0.48 7.78 30.09
N TRP A 618 0.13 8.29 31.15
CA TRP A 618 -0.22 7.96 32.53
C TRP A 618 -1.37 8.82 33.03
N SER A 619 -1.24 10.14 32.87
CA SER A 619 -2.25 11.09 33.34
C SER A 619 -2.24 12.38 32.53
N ARG A 620 -3.39 13.04 32.50
CA ARG A 620 -3.57 14.41 32.00
C ARG A 620 -3.92 15.33 33.16
N SER A 621 -3.39 16.55 33.18
CA SER A 621 -3.73 17.56 34.18
C SER A 621 -3.82 18.94 33.53
N ARG A 622 -4.97 19.59 33.71
CA ARG A 622 -5.17 21.00 33.35
C ARG A 622 -4.37 21.88 34.29
N VAL A 623 -3.76 22.92 33.72
CA VAL A 623 -2.98 23.94 34.40
C VAL A 623 -3.46 25.31 33.93
N ALA A 624 -3.80 26.17 34.89
CA ALA A 624 -4.19 27.56 34.68
C ALA A 624 -3.46 28.46 35.69
N ASP A 625 -3.44 29.77 35.43
CA ASP A 625 -2.67 30.73 36.23
C ASP A 625 -3.13 30.84 37.69
N ASP A 626 -4.42 30.70 37.93
CA ASP A 626 -5.08 30.73 39.23
C ASP A 626 -4.96 29.42 40.02
N ASP A 627 -4.42 28.36 39.40
CA ASP A 627 -4.41 26.97 39.91
C ASP A 627 -2.98 26.40 39.99
N ARG A 628 -1.95 27.27 39.99
CA ARG A 628 -0.53 26.84 39.92
C ARG A 628 -0.12 25.83 41.00
N VAL A 629 -0.45 26.11 42.26
CA VAL A 629 -0.03 25.29 43.41
C VAL A 629 -0.75 23.94 43.40
N ASP A 630 -2.05 23.95 43.18
CA ASP A 630 -2.88 22.75 43.17
C ASP A 630 -2.56 21.88 41.94
N ALA A 631 -2.31 22.48 40.77
CA ALA A 631 -1.83 21.78 39.58
C ALA A 631 -0.50 21.05 39.81
N ALA A 632 0.47 21.71 40.44
CA ALA A 632 1.75 21.09 40.79
C ALA A 632 1.54 19.92 41.78
N GLY A 633 0.66 20.09 42.77
CA GLY A 633 0.28 19.03 43.71
C GLY A 633 -0.36 17.82 43.02
N ARG A 634 -1.29 18.04 42.07
CA ARG A 634 -1.93 16.96 41.30
C ARG A 634 -0.94 16.19 40.43
N LEU A 635 -0.03 16.89 39.75
CA LEU A 635 1.03 16.28 38.95
C LEU A 635 1.96 15.42 39.81
N GLY A 636 2.43 15.96 40.94
CA GLY A 636 3.28 15.22 41.88
C GLY A 636 2.59 13.99 42.47
N ALA A 637 1.33 14.12 42.89
CA ALA A 637 0.55 12.98 43.38
C ALA A 637 0.36 11.91 42.29
N SER A 638 0.10 12.31 41.04
CA SER A 638 -0.02 11.40 39.91
C SER A 638 1.28 10.63 39.63
N TRP A 639 2.42 11.33 39.65
CA TRP A 639 3.74 10.73 39.49
C TRP A 639 4.07 9.70 40.57
N GLN A 640 3.75 10.01 41.83
CA GLN A 640 3.96 9.07 42.94
C GLN A 640 3.10 7.81 42.81
N ARG A 641 1.87 7.93 42.29
CA ARG A 641 1.05 6.75 41.96
C ARG A 641 1.69 5.93 40.84
N ALA A 642 2.20 6.60 39.81
CA ALA A 642 2.84 5.94 38.68
C ALA A 642 4.08 5.13 39.09
N ARG A 643 4.92 5.68 39.96
CA ARG A 643 6.11 5.00 40.50
C ARG A 643 5.79 3.76 41.34
N ARG A 644 4.60 3.69 41.92
CA ARG A 644 4.14 2.55 42.74
C ARG A 644 3.33 1.54 41.94
N ALA A 645 2.93 1.88 40.71
CA ALA A 645 2.16 1.00 39.86
C ALA A 645 3.05 -0.13 39.33
N PRO A 646 2.50 -1.34 39.13
CA PRO A 646 3.22 -2.40 38.43
C PRO A 646 3.58 -1.97 37.01
N VAL A 647 4.64 -2.55 36.44
CA VAL A 647 5.01 -2.33 35.04
C VAL A 647 3.79 -2.62 34.16
N ARG A 648 3.34 -1.63 33.40
CA ARG A 648 2.21 -1.80 32.48
C ARG A 648 2.63 -2.77 31.37
N GLU A 649 1.86 -3.83 31.19
CA GLU A 649 2.03 -4.68 30.01
C GLU A 649 1.70 -3.86 28.75
N LEU A 650 2.59 -3.91 27.75
CA LEU A 650 2.37 -3.32 26.44
C LEU A 650 1.32 -4.15 25.70
N ASP A 651 0.05 -3.81 25.90
CA ASP A 651 -1.03 -4.35 25.10
C ASP A 651 -1.08 -3.69 23.71
N HIS A 652 -1.99 -4.16 22.85
CA HIS A 652 -2.12 -3.63 21.49
C HIS A 652 -2.35 -2.12 21.42
N HIS A 653 -3.02 -1.55 22.41
CA HIS A 653 -3.38 -0.15 22.45
C HIS A 653 -2.24 0.72 22.94
N ALA A 654 -1.48 0.22 23.91
CA ALA A 654 -0.25 0.81 24.38
C ALA A 654 0.71 1.09 23.22
N ILE A 655 0.78 0.18 22.26
CA ILE A 655 1.65 0.28 21.08
C ILE A 655 1.17 1.36 20.11
N ASP A 656 -0.14 1.43 19.84
CA ASP A 656 -0.70 2.45 18.95
C ASP A 656 -0.52 3.85 19.54
N GLU A 657 -0.77 4.00 20.84
CA GLU A 657 -0.52 5.23 21.59
C GLU A 657 0.96 5.60 21.59
N ALA A 658 1.85 4.65 21.93
CA ALA A 658 3.29 4.86 21.91
C ALA A 658 3.82 5.22 20.51
N ASN A 659 3.27 4.63 19.45
CA ASN A 659 3.64 4.98 18.08
C ASN A 659 3.19 6.39 17.69
N ILE A 660 2.00 6.82 18.13
CA ILE A 660 1.51 8.19 17.91
C ILE A 660 2.42 9.18 18.62
N LEU A 661 2.69 8.94 19.92
CA LEU A 661 3.55 9.79 20.73
C LEU A 661 4.97 9.82 20.19
N ASN A 662 5.59 8.68 19.90
CA ASN A 662 6.95 8.61 19.40
C ASN A 662 7.13 9.38 18.09
N ARG A 663 6.25 9.15 17.11
CA ARG A 663 6.33 9.85 15.82
C ARG A 663 6.22 11.36 16.00
N TRP A 664 5.34 11.78 16.91
CA TRP A 664 5.15 13.19 17.18
C TRP A 664 6.35 13.79 17.93
N LEU A 665 6.88 13.11 18.94
CA LEU A 665 8.05 13.54 19.72
C LEU A 665 9.29 13.68 18.84
N HIS A 666 9.53 12.73 17.92
CA HIS A 666 10.63 12.80 16.95
C HIS A 666 10.54 14.07 16.08
N GLN A 667 9.34 14.42 15.60
CA GLN A 667 9.15 15.63 14.78
C GLN A 667 9.35 16.94 15.55
N HIS A 668 9.27 16.90 16.89
CA HIS A 668 9.36 18.08 17.75
C HIS A 668 10.50 17.93 18.77
N ALA A 669 11.53 17.17 18.42
CA ALA A 669 12.67 16.92 19.29
C ALA A 669 13.29 18.25 19.78
N GLY A 670 13.74 18.25 21.04
CA GLY A 670 14.36 19.41 21.68
C GLY A 670 13.42 20.56 22.04
N HIS A 671 12.10 20.44 21.82
CA HIS A 671 11.16 21.49 22.19
C HIS A 671 11.05 21.64 23.72
N PRO A 672 11.08 22.87 24.28
CA PRO A 672 11.10 23.10 25.74
C PRO A 672 9.88 22.55 26.48
N ALA A 673 8.74 22.45 25.80
CA ALA A 673 7.51 21.85 26.34
C ALA A 673 7.56 20.30 26.47
N ILE A 674 8.67 19.68 26.05
CA ILE A 674 8.98 18.28 26.30
C ILE A 674 9.98 18.24 27.45
N VAL A 675 9.52 17.86 28.65
CA VAL A 675 10.35 17.85 29.86
C VAL A 675 10.65 16.41 30.26
N PRO A 676 11.88 15.91 30.04
CA PRO A 676 12.26 14.58 30.51
C PRO A 676 12.14 14.48 32.04
N LEU A 677 11.44 13.46 32.54
CA LEU A 677 11.32 13.22 33.98
C LEU A 677 12.47 12.32 34.41
N ARG A 678 13.64 12.93 34.60
CA ARG A 678 14.86 12.24 35.08
C ARG A 678 14.95 12.36 36.60
N GLY A 679 15.08 11.23 37.30
CA GLY A 679 15.28 11.20 38.77
C GLY A 679 14.02 10.83 39.58
N THR A 680 14.14 10.84 40.91
CA THR A 680 13.11 10.35 41.83
C THR A 680 11.94 11.33 42.06
N ASP A 681 12.18 12.64 41.98
CA ASP A 681 11.15 13.67 42.16
C ASP A 681 11.37 14.89 41.25
N PRO A 682 10.56 15.07 40.19
CA PRO A 682 10.64 16.21 39.28
C PRO A 682 10.22 17.54 39.92
N ASP A 683 10.73 18.67 39.41
CA ASP A 683 10.30 20.02 39.82
C ASP A 683 8.93 20.39 39.22
N TRP A 684 7.85 19.92 39.86
CA TRP A 684 6.48 20.19 39.42
C TRP A 684 6.10 21.67 39.39
N PRO A 685 6.45 22.50 40.40
CA PRO A 685 6.25 23.96 40.32
C PRO A 685 6.96 24.59 39.12
N GLY A 686 8.19 24.16 38.83
CA GLY A 686 8.95 24.60 37.66
C GLY A 686 8.27 24.22 36.34
N ILE A 687 7.77 22.98 36.23
CA ILE A 687 7.03 22.50 35.05
C ILE A 687 5.73 23.30 34.85
N VAL A 688 5.00 23.60 35.93
CA VAL A 688 3.79 24.45 35.88
C VAL A 688 4.13 25.87 35.43
N SER A 689 5.20 26.45 35.97
CA SER A 689 5.65 27.80 35.58
C SER A 689 6.11 27.85 34.12
N LEU A 690 6.79 26.80 33.64
CA LEU A 690 7.15 26.64 32.24
C LEU A 690 5.90 26.52 31.36
N ALA A 691 4.93 25.70 31.77
CA ALA A 691 3.72 25.49 31.00
C ALA A 691 3.00 26.81 30.71
N LEU A 692 2.85 27.65 31.75
CA LEU A 692 2.18 28.94 31.66
C LEU A 692 3.02 30.03 30.96
N SER A 693 4.35 29.87 30.85
CA SER A 693 5.21 30.84 30.15
C SER A 693 5.32 30.61 28.65
N LEU A 694 5.00 29.39 28.18
CA LEU A 694 5.01 29.05 26.75
C LEU A 694 3.91 29.83 26.01
N PRO A 695 4.16 30.36 24.79
CA PRO A 695 3.11 30.91 23.93
C PRO A 695 2.05 29.87 23.52
N ASP A 696 0.81 30.31 23.26
CA ASP A 696 -0.27 29.41 22.78
C ASP A 696 0.06 28.73 21.44
N ASP A 697 0.89 29.39 20.62
CA ASP A 697 1.38 28.91 19.34
C ASP A 697 2.79 28.31 19.41
N CYS A 698 3.30 27.96 20.60
CA CYS A 698 4.68 27.47 20.79
C CYS A 698 5.07 26.29 19.90
N TRP A 699 4.10 25.44 19.52
CA TRP A 699 4.32 24.30 18.62
C TRP A 699 4.27 24.66 17.12
N THR A 700 3.80 25.85 16.77
CA THR A 700 3.58 26.25 15.37
C THR A 700 4.90 26.65 14.73
N GLY A 701 5.31 25.92 13.70
CA GLY A 701 6.54 26.23 12.95
C GLY A 701 7.83 25.88 13.68
N TRP A 702 7.75 25.19 14.84
CA TRP A 702 8.94 24.63 15.47
C TRP A 702 9.58 23.61 14.54
N GLN A 703 10.87 23.80 14.31
CA GLN A 703 11.77 22.83 13.71
C GLN A 703 12.84 22.56 14.76
N ALA A 704 13.20 21.29 14.95
CA ALA A 704 14.25 20.92 15.89
C ALA A 704 15.50 21.79 15.60
N PRO A 705 16.13 22.41 16.63
CA PRO A 705 17.35 23.18 16.44
C PRO A 705 18.38 22.29 15.74
N GLY A 706 18.87 22.76 14.59
CA GLY A 706 19.52 21.96 13.57
C GLY A 706 20.24 20.70 14.06
N GLU A 707 19.78 19.56 13.57
CA GLU A 707 20.70 18.84 12.69
C GLU A 707 21.03 19.81 11.55
N ALA A 708 22.16 20.51 11.69
CA ALA A 708 22.81 21.13 10.56
C ALA A 708 23.13 19.99 9.58
N GLY A 709 22.29 19.85 8.54
CA GLY A 709 22.45 18.84 7.51
C GLY A 709 21.89 17.45 7.87
N GLU A 710 20.60 17.23 7.63
CA GLU A 710 20.12 15.90 7.19
C GLU A 710 20.54 15.61 5.73
N ASP A 711 21.74 16.06 5.33
CA ASP A 711 22.46 15.61 4.13
C ASP A 711 23.58 14.60 4.50
N GLU A 712 23.79 14.25 5.79
CA GLU A 712 24.83 13.28 6.19
C GLU A 712 24.33 11.94 6.80
N GLN A 713 23.04 11.75 7.09
CA GLN A 713 22.51 10.41 7.46
C GLN A 713 21.91 9.62 6.29
N ALA A 714 21.92 10.22 5.08
CA ALA A 714 21.68 9.52 3.81
C ALA A 714 22.97 9.29 3.00
N VAL A 715 24.15 9.57 3.59
CA VAL A 715 25.46 9.34 2.98
C VAL A 715 26.31 8.49 3.93
N ILE A 716 25.90 7.24 4.13
CA ILE A 716 26.84 6.15 4.41
C ILE A 716 26.58 5.05 3.38
N LEU A 717 26.71 5.41 2.11
CA LEU A 717 26.83 4.43 1.03
C LEU A 717 27.91 4.78 0.00
N ASP A 718 28.67 5.88 0.20
CA ASP A 718 29.85 6.15 -0.62
C ASP A 718 30.98 6.74 0.26
N SER A 719 32.08 5.99 0.36
CA SER A 719 33.39 6.32 0.93
C SER A 719 33.58 6.36 2.46
N VAL A 720 34.07 5.24 3.01
CA VAL A 720 35.04 5.25 4.13
C VAL A 720 36.25 4.39 3.72
N PRO A 721 37.49 4.93 3.76
CA PRO A 721 38.70 4.17 3.45
C PRO A 721 39.00 3.13 4.54
N ALA A 722 39.55 2.00 4.12
CA ALA A 722 40.05 0.95 4.98
C ALA A 722 41.34 1.39 5.69
N GLU A 723 41.24 2.11 6.81
CA GLU A 723 42.33 2.33 7.79
C GLU A 723 41.79 3.17 8.95
N MET A 724 41.33 2.54 10.04
CA MET A 724 41.31 3.07 11.42
C MET A 724 40.74 2.01 12.37
N LEU A 725 41.51 0.94 12.59
CA LEU A 725 41.40 0.10 13.78
C LEU A 725 42.50 0.57 14.73
N ASP A 726 42.14 1.21 15.85
CA ASP A 726 42.81 1.00 17.14
C ASP A 726 42.11 1.75 18.29
N GLU A 727 41.87 0.98 19.36
CA GLU A 727 41.59 1.33 20.78
C GLU A 727 40.12 1.47 21.30
N PRO A 728 39.87 1.07 22.57
CA PRO A 728 38.74 0.20 22.90
C PRO A 728 37.54 0.92 23.52
N ALA A 729 36.34 0.44 23.19
CA ALA A 729 35.09 0.87 23.83
C ALA A 729 34.85 0.14 25.16
N VAL A 730 34.39 0.93 26.12
CA VAL A 730 34.11 0.60 27.52
C VAL A 730 32.97 -0.41 27.64
N SER A 731 33.18 -1.41 28.49
CA SER A 731 32.25 -2.47 28.88
C SER A 731 30.99 -1.95 29.60
N ILE A 732 29.81 -2.41 29.19
CA ILE A 732 28.58 -2.39 30.00
C ILE A 732 28.03 -3.81 30.06
N GLU A 733 27.90 -4.34 31.29
CA GLU A 733 27.61 -5.74 31.61
C GLU A 733 26.18 -6.15 31.26
N VAL A 734 26.04 -7.23 30.50
CA VAL A 734 24.81 -8.01 30.30
C VAL A 734 24.55 -8.82 31.57
N LYS A 735 23.89 -8.22 32.55
CA LYS A 735 23.76 -8.82 33.89
C LYS A 735 22.75 -9.98 33.97
N ASP A 736 21.84 -10.11 33.01
CA ASP A 736 20.73 -11.09 33.13
C ASP A 736 20.94 -12.40 32.32
N MET A 737 22.00 -12.51 31.50
CA MET A 737 22.31 -13.76 30.77
C MET A 737 23.29 -14.68 31.51
N VAL A 738 24.10 -14.12 32.42
CA VAL A 738 25.12 -14.88 33.18
C VAL A 738 24.48 -15.76 34.25
N GLU A 739 23.36 -15.34 34.85
CA GLU A 739 22.65 -16.12 35.87
C GLU A 739 21.99 -17.40 35.32
N ALA A 740 21.81 -17.50 34.00
CA ALA A 740 21.26 -18.70 33.35
C ALA A 740 22.33 -19.74 32.95
N GLY A 741 23.63 -19.47 33.16
CA GLY A 741 24.72 -20.41 32.86
C GLY A 741 25.08 -20.54 31.38
N TRP A 742 24.83 -19.51 30.57
CA TRP A 742 25.22 -19.44 29.16
C TRP A 742 26.42 -18.50 29.01
N SER A 743 27.64 -19.04 29.17
CA SER A 743 28.89 -18.35 28.81
C SER A 743 29.01 -18.15 27.30
#